data_AF-A0A953PCM8-F1
#
_entry.id   AF-A0A953PCM8-F1
#
_cell.length_a   1.000
_cell.length_b   1.000
_cell.length_c   1.000
_cell.angle_alpha   90.00
_cell.angle_beta   90.00
_cell.angle_gamma   90.00
#
_symmetry.space_group_name_H-M   'P 1'
#
loop_
_entity.id
_entity.type
_entity.pdbx_description
1 polymer ?
#
loop_
_entity_poly.entity_id
_entity_poly.type
_entity_poly.pdbx_seq_one_letter_code
_entity_poly.pdbx_strand_id
1 'polypeptide(L)'
;MAHLILYTDANFRGEHKHVLDKVDALSLLGTDSQGHTVCVADCDFPNGVSSIVILTGNWQFSRGEKQQDPYPVILGPGLYRFVADYKLVNDQIRSMQPVDQEPAMPGEALNGYVTLFENANCRGDHLHLFEGNSDLDADYGFAKKVSSLVVELGNWSFFFDTQSDGSYPGSPVVGPGIWSWVEDLGIGNDTISSLALSTSPATVSNSVDNHVVLFGYTALYGAHRHVFAAEPNLNADDDNFFNDNVGSLAVLAGDWSFYSDANFHGLYGSYGTPVVPGNYPDLTQLSIPYNDLSSLRPAIPMNVTLGTGILGHVILFQDPNFQGPHKHVFNSEENLNAGEDNDFNDSVSSIVVISGNWKFYRNWHRDDDYPVVLGPGLYPRVEDVAIRDNDMSSLQVVDQEPTVSADPVAAHIMLFEHAQFRGAHKHVFQKLDDLGAGDDNSFDNITSSIVVLAGTWWTFGDPGQQRQFKPFLGPGLYPTLDSVNIPNDDLTSLEPSDTPPSVLGQQILGQALLFEHATFRGAHKHVFNAESNLNDSEDDSFNDATSSIVVLQNVWWTFRDSGFLHAYDVTLGQGLFPGVEQVGIANNDLSSLEVAGLRLAFSGMVTVNIKSGTFPDPITHTVDMTLIFHSDSEVLEIEHGFAAFDLSFTIDGVTPTVAYGGAVGGTFHRADGTALIPGVTIDISAGVTISLTFALTTGTVVSPTNAYMVTGVPFMQDPNSAKIKGTITLVGAGRESGDDYQVVMEGSLAEV
;
A
#
# COMPACT_ATOMS: atom_id res chain seq x y z
N MET A 1 18.67 -18.66 -5.82
CA MET A 1 18.79 -19.03 -4.35
C MET A 1 19.15 -20.51 -4.21
N ALA A 2 20.30 -20.78 -3.44
CA ALA A 2 20.71 -22.18 -3.20
C ALA A 2 19.76 -22.85 -2.17
N HIS A 3 19.39 -24.15 -2.38
CA HIS A 3 18.37 -24.83 -1.56
C HIS A 3 18.72 -26.33 -1.46
N LEU A 4 18.74 -26.82 -0.20
CA LEU A 4 18.85 -28.28 -0.01
C LEU A 4 18.00 -28.74 1.16
N ILE A 5 17.77 -30.08 1.23
CA ILE A 5 16.97 -30.64 2.33
C ILE A 5 17.81 -31.71 3.04
N LEU A 6 17.85 -31.58 4.40
CA LEU A 6 18.55 -32.59 5.21
C LEU A 6 17.58 -33.58 5.82
N TYR A 7 18.13 -34.81 5.98
CA TYR A 7 17.29 -35.83 6.64
C TYR A 7 18.11 -36.52 7.74
N THR A 8 17.37 -36.91 8.80
CA THR A 8 18.07 -37.49 9.96
C THR A 8 18.38 -38.97 9.71
N ASP A 9 17.72 -39.58 8.70
CA ASP A 9 18.00 -41.01 8.40
C ASP A 9 18.48 -41.13 6.94
N ALA A 10 19.08 -42.31 6.67
CA ALA A 10 19.50 -42.58 5.27
C ALA A 10 18.27 -42.72 4.36
N ASN A 11 18.49 -42.51 3.10
CA ASN A 11 17.46 -42.69 2.05
C ASN A 11 16.28 -41.73 2.23
N PHE A 12 16.71 -40.50 2.76
CA PHE A 12 15.78 -39.34 2.81
C PHE A 12 14.57 -39.66 3.68
N ARG A 13 14.83 -40.41 4.84
CA ARG A 13 13.73 -40.70 5.80
C ARG A 13 13.97 -39.92 7.09
N GLY A 14 12.95 -40.03 7.96
CA GLY A 14 13.05 -39.33 9.26
C GLY A 14 12.62 -37.86 9.13
N GLU A 15 13.08 -37.09 10.15
CA GLU A 15 12.77 -35.64 10.14
C GLU A 15 13.60 -34.91 9.07
N HIS A 16 12.92 -33.84 8.54
CA HIS A 16 13.73 -33.13 7.52
C HIS A 16 13.76 -31.63 7.84
N LYS A 17 14.82 -31.04 7.20
CA LYS A 17 15.00 -29.59 7.38
C LYS A 17 15.43 -28.96 6.05
N HIS A 18 14.71 -27.84 5.77
CA HIS A 18 15.12 -27.08 4.57
C HIS A 18 16.25 -26.10 4.91
N VAL A 19 17.26 -26.17 4.04
CA VAL A 19 18.35 -25.18 4.20
C VAL A 19 18.40 -24.29 2.95
N LEU A 20 18.22 -22.93 3.27
CA LEU A 20 18.18 -21.96 2.16
C LEU A 20 19.36 -20.98 2.32
N ASP A 21 20.42 -21.26 1.48
CA ASP A 21 21.70 -20.51 1.47
C ASP A 21 22.60 -20.93 2.63
N LYS A 22 23.03 -19.95 3.43
CA LYS A 22 24.06 -20.32 4.42
C LYS A 22 23.40 -20.62 5.78
N VAL A 23 23.98 -21.68 6.46
CA VAL A 23 23.53 -21.97 7.85
C VAL A 23 24.78 -22.11 8.74
N ASP A 24 24.79 -21.31 9.77
CA ASP A 24 25.97 -21.28 10.66
C ASP A 24 25.85 -22.35 11.76
N ALA A 25 24.59 -22.76 11.98
CA ALA A 25 24.34 -23.88 12.91
C ALA A 25 23.03 -24.57 12.56
N LEU A 26 22.92 -25.87 13.01
CA LEU A 26 21.75 -26.67 12.54
C LEU A 26 20.67 -26.69 13.61
N SER A 27 21.01 -26.13 14.81
CA SER A 27 19.93 -26.02 15.82
C SER A 27 19.88 -24.58 16.37
N LEU A 28 18.69 -24.34 16.79
CA LEU A 28 18.53 -23.01 17.43
C LEU A 28 18.60 -23.16 18.95
N LEU A 29 19.52 -22.34 19.50
CA LEU A 29 19.70 -22.43 20.97
C LEU A 29 19.02 -21.23 21.64
N GLY A 30 18.42 -21.44 22.86
CA GLY A 30 17.79 -20.36 23.67
C GLY A 30 18.18 -20.53 25.14
N THR A 31 17.63 -19.61 25.93
CA THR A 31 17.92 -19.68 27.38
C THR A 31 16.62 -20.00 28.15
N ASP A 32 16.73 -21.00 29.06
CA ASP A 32 15.50 -21.35 29.82
C ASP A 32 15.36 -20.40 31.02
N SER A 33 14.22 -20.50 31.82
CA SER A 33 13.85 -19.60 32.93
C SER A 33 14.95 -19.55 34.00
N GLN A 34 15.88 -20.46 33.94
CA GLN A 34 16.97 -20.51 34.94
C GLN A 34 18.28 -20.00 34.33
N GLY A 35 18.27 -19.46 33.05
CA GLY A 35 19.45 -18.86 32.40
C GLY A 35 20.33 -19.92 31.72
N HIS A 36 19.89 -21.26 31.66
CA HIS A 36 20.68 -22.28 30.96
C HIS A 36 20.39 -22.27 29.44
N THR A 37 21.53 -22.55 28.70
CA THR A 37 21.36 -22.67 27.24
C THR A 37 20.67 -24.01 26.90
N VAL A 38 19.56 -23.89 26.21
CA VAL A 38 18.85 -25.12 25.78
C VAL A 38 18.51 -25.01 24.29
N CYS A 39 18.40 -26.22 23.76
CA CYS A 39 17.99 -26.25 22.34
C CYS A 39 16.48 -25.97 22.22
N VAL A 40 16.18 -25.04 21.29
CA VAL A 40 14.77 -24.58 21.20
C VAL A 40 14.14 -25.14 19.93
N ALA A 41 14.98 -25.39 18.93
CA ALA A 41 14.39 -25.92 17.68
C ALA A 41 15.46 -26.69 16.91
N ASP A 42 14.91 -27.79 16.22
CA ASP A 42 15.74 -28.61 15.32
C ASP A 42 16.87 -29.29 16.09
N CYS A 43 16.62 -29.84 17.19
CA CYS A 43 17.65 -30.38 18.10
C CYS A 43 18.14 -31.74 17.61
N ASP A 44 17.43 -32.27 16.73
CA ASP A 44 17.84 -33.63 16.29
C ASP A 44 18.85 -33.54 15.14
N PHE A 45 19.21 -32.36 14.61
CA PHE A 45 19.97 -32.31 13.34
C PHE A 45 21.46 -32.17 13.62
N PRO A 46 21.93 -31.52 14.60
CA PRO A 46 23.39 -31.40 14.73
C PRO A 46 24.07 -32.77 14.79
N ASN A 47 23.34 -33.79 15.24
CA ASN A 47 23.96 -35.14 15.26
C ASN A 47 23.07 -36.14 14.51
N GLY A 48 22.37 -35.62 13.57
CA GLY A 48 21.38 -36.62 13.08
C GLY A 48 21.33 -36.63 11.56
N VAL A 49 22.26 -35.89 10.93
CA VAL A 49 22.06 -35.80 9.47
C VAL A 49 22.67 -37.06 8.81
N SER A 50 21.81 -37.75 7.96
CA SER A 50 22.32 -39.01 7.35
C SER A 50 22.15 -38.97 5.83
N SER A 51 21.27 -38.18 5.35
CA SER A 51 21.15 -38.09 3.87
C SER A 51 20.76 -36.66 3.49
N ILE A 52 21.09 -36.35 2.15
CA ILE A 52 20.91 -34.96 1.70
C ILE A 52 20.35 -34.97 0.28
N VAL A 53 19.39 -34.03 0.12
CA VAL A 53 18.98 -33.74 -1.26
C VAL A 53 19.36 -32.28 -1.58
N ILE A 54 20.16 -32.19 -2.63
CA ILE A 54 20.51 -30.81 -3.04
C ILE A 54 19.69 -30.44 -4.28
N LEU A 55 18.81 -29.39 -4.07
CA LEU A 55 17.91 -28.98 -5.18
C LEU A 55 18.60 -27.98 -6.09
N THR A 56 19.34 -27.02 -5.50
CA THR A 56 20.07 -26.04 -6.33
C THR A 56 21.35 -25.62 -5.58
N GLY A 57 22.37 -25.14 -6.33
CA GLY A 57 23.62 -24.59 -5.74
C GLY A 57 24.65 -25.70 -5.46
N ASN A 58 25.87 -25.16 -5.33
CA ASN A 58 26.97 -26.02 -4.84
C ASN A 58 27.31 -25.69 -3.38
N TRP A 59 27.61 -26.85 -2.65
CA TRP A 59 27.59 -26.60 -1.19
C TRP A 59 28.88 -27.14 -0.57
N GLN A 60 29.42 -26.31 0.40
CA GLN A 60 30.48 -26.78 1.31
C GLN A 60 29.91 -27.08 2.70
N PHE A 61 30.34 -28.29 3.23
CA PHE A 61 29.84 -28.69 4.56
C PHE A 61 31.00 -28.67 5.56
N SER A 62 30.56 -28.45 6.89
CA SER A 62 31.64 -28.34 7.89
C SER A 62 31.26 -29.12 9.15
N ARG A 63 32.37 -29.55 9.88
CA ARG A 63 32.15 -30.29 11.14
C ARG A 63 31.89 -29.33 12.28
N GLY A 64 32.36 -28.18 12.08
CA GLY A 64 32.13 -27.17 13.16
C GLY A 64 31.03 -26.18 12.76
N GLU A 65 30.54 -25.45 13.81
CA GLU A 65 29.58 -24.36 13.52
C GLU A 65 30.32 -23.16 12.89
N LYS A 66 29.56 -22.35 12.16
CA LYS A 66 30.11 -21.14 11.49
C LYS A 66 31.21 -21.53 10.49
N GLN A 67 31.02 -22.62 9.91
CA GLN A 67 31.83 -23.13 8.78
C GLN A 67 33.24 -23.52 9.25
N GLN A 68 33.38 -23.81 10.48
CA GLN A 68 34.71 -24.27 10.95
C GLN A 68 34.96 -25.72 10.54
N ASP A 69 36.20 -26.01 10.18
CA ASP A 69 36.65 -27.38 9.82
C ASP A 69 35.83 -27.94 8.66
N PRO A 70 35.99 -27.29 7.42
CA PRO A 70 35.20 -27.72 6.25
C PRO A 70 35.63 -29.11 5.75
N TYR A 71 34.68 -29.86 5.34
CA TYR A 71 35.03 -31.12 4.65
C TYR A 71 35.70 -30.86 3.31
N PRO A 72 36.50 -31.72 2.86
CA PRO A 72 37.27 -31.47 1.63
C PRO A 72 36.42 -31.60 0.37
N VAL A 73 35.13 -31.88 0.54
CA VAL A 73 34.34 -32.17 -0.68
C VAL A 73 33.28 -31.08 -0.83
N ILE A 74 33.04 -30.77 -2.15
CA ILE A 74 31.93 -29.87 -2.50
C ILE A 74 30.84 -30.68 -3.22
N LEU A 75 29.61 -30.49 -2.72
CA LEU A 75 28.52 -31.27 -3.35
C LEU A 75 27.59 -30.34 -4.11
N GLY A 76 27.13 -30.83 -5.31
CA GLY A 76 26.17 -30.05 -6.13
C GLY A 76 24.81 -30.74 -6.15
N PRO A 77 23.89 -30.22 -7.02
CA PRO A 77 22.52 -30.76 -7.10
C PRO A 77 22.52 -32.28 -7.35
N GLY A 78 21.67 -32.92 -6.55
CA GLY A 78 21.57 -34.40 -6.72
C GLY A 78 21.10 -35.04 -5.40
N LEU A 79 20.99 -36.41 -5.50
CA LEU A 79 20.51 -37.20 -4.34
C LEU A 79 21.72 -37.88 -3.67
N TYR A 80 21.80 -37.69 -2.38
CA TYR A 80 22.86 -38.33 -1.56
C TYR A 80 22.24 -39.16 -0.43
N ARG A 81 22.20 -40.51 -0.63
CA ARG A 81 21.37 -41.44 0.19
C ARG A 81 22.02 -41.65 1.56
N PHE A 82 23.27 -41.54 1.48
CA PHE A 82 23.99 -41.68 2.75
C PHE A 82 25.28 -40.82 2.68
N VAL A 83 25.36 -39.91 3.64
CA VAL A 83 26.39 -38.84 3.52
C VAL A 83 27.79 -39.47 3.63
N ALA A 84 27.95 -40.60 4.33
CA ALA A 84 29.30 -41.20 4.52
C ALA A 84 29.86 -41.71 3.20
N ASP A 85 28.98 -41.95 2.21
CA ASP A 85 29.50 -42.40 0.89
C ASP A 85 30.15 -41.25 0.13
N TYR A 86 30.08 -40.08 0.72
CA TYR A 86 30.57 -38.93 -0.08
C TYR A 86 31.54 -38.11 0.78
N LYS A 87 32.31 -38.83 1.59
CA LYS A 87 33.43 -38.28 2.38
C LYS A 87 32.94 -37.30 3.44
N LEU A 88 31.65 -37.34 3.68
CA LEU A 88 31.13 -36.67 4.90
C LEU A 88 30.97 -37.68 6.03
N VAL A 89 31.17 -37.20 7.22
CA VAL A 89 31.00 -38.14 8.35
C VAL A 89 29.55 -38.04 8.85
N ASN A 90 28.91 -39.24 8.94
CA ASN A 90 27.50 -39.30 9.38
C ASN A 90 27.33 -38.69 10.78
N ASP A 91 26.36 -37.75 10.87
CA ASP A 91 25.90 -37.15 12.14
C ASP A 91 26.95 -36.17 12.67
N GLN A 92 27.84 -35.73 11.75
CA GLN A 92 28.85 -34.78 12.27
C GLN A 92 28.81 -33.50 11.45
N ILE A 93 27.71 -33.32 10.67
CA ILE A 93 27.60 -32.05 9.92
C ILE A 93 27.01 -31.00 10.86
N ARG A 94 27.74 -29.77 10.81
CA ARG A 94 27.28 -28.78 11.84
C ARG A 94 26.93 -27.45 11.15
N SER A 95 27.50 -27.16 10.03
CA SER A 95 27.17 -25.93 9.29
C SER A 95 27.48 -26.12 7.80
N MET A 96 26.87 -25.11 7.00
CA MET A 96 27.10 -25.27 5.56
C MET A 96 26.80 -23.94 4.84
N GLN A 97 27.46 -23.87 3.61
CA GLN A 97 27.20 -22.65 2.82
C GLN A 97 27.35 -22.95 1.33
N PRO A 98 26.58 -22.13 0.56
CA PRO A 98 26.77 -22.29 -0.89
C PRO A 98 28.12 -21.71 -1.35
N VAL A 99 28.73 -22.35 -2.41
CA VAL A 99 30.03 -21.89 -2.92
C VAL A 99 29.99 -21.94 -4.45
N ASP A 100 30.94 -21.25 -5.10
CA ASP A 100 30.95 -21.22 -6.58
C ASP A 100 31.84 -22.34 -7.14
N GLN A 101 32.49 -23.03 -6.20
CA GLN A 101 33.35 -24.14 -6.65
C GLN A 101 32.52 -25.30 -7.21
N GLU A 102 33.12 -25.94 -8.25
CA GLU A 102 32.42 -27.07 -8.90
C GLU A 102 32.41 -28.30 -7.97
N PRO A 103 31.34 -29.03 -8.12
CA PRO A 103 31.25 -30.21 -7.25
C PRO A 103 32.26 -31.29 -7.64
N ALA A 104 32.88 -31.88 -6.64
CA ALA A 104 33.95 -32.87 -6.86
C ALA A 104 33.39 -34.30 -6.82
N MET A 105 32.11 -34.39 -6.25
CA MET A 105 31.47 -35.73 -6.21
C MET A 105 29.97 -35.57 -6.49
N PRO A 106 29.61 -35.99 -7.75
CA PRO A 106 28.19 -35.78 -8.10
C PRO A 106 27.28 -36.83 -7.42
N GLY A 107 26.13 -36.37 -6.97
CA GLY A 107 25.10 -37.30 -6.45
C GLY A 107 24.29 -37.92 -7.59
N GLU A 108 23.47 -38.90 -7.12
CA GLU A 108 22.52 -39.44 -8.11
C GLU A 108 21.62 -38.33 -8.68
N ALA A 109 21.17 -38.63 -9.94
CA ALA A 109 20.40 -37.58 -10.65
C ALA A 109 19.04 -37.34 -9.95
N LEU A 110 18.73 -36.04 -9.84
CA LEU A 110 17.40 -35.63 -9.34
C LEU A 110 16.41 -35.52 -10.50
N ASN A 111 15.64 -36.67 -10.74
CA ASN A 111 14.77 -36.74 -11.93
C ASN A 111 13.30 -36.53 -11.54
N GLY A 112 13.09 -36.55 -10.19
CA GLY A 112 11.69 -36.38 -9.75
C GLY A 112 11.64 -35.71 -8.38
N TYR A 113 10.50 -34.87 -8.19
CA TYR A 113 10.26 -34.22 -6.89
C TYR A 113 8.77 -33.95 -6.71
N VAL A 114 8.24 -34.72 -5.78
CA VAL A 114 6.80 -34.55 -5.50
C VAL A 114 6.62 -34.44 -3.99
N THR A 115 5.76 -33.51 -3.62
CA THR A 115 5.37 -33.42 -2.20
C THR A 115 3.90 -33.83 -2.02
N LEU A 116 3.70 -34.74 -1.06
CA LEU A 116 2.32 -35.16 -0.75
C LEU A 116 1.86 -34.50 0.56
N PHE A 117 0.49 -34.19 0.49
CA PHE A 117 -0.07 -33.55 1.70
C PHE A 117 -1.27 -34.35 2.22
N GLU A 118 -1.40 -34.30 3.57
CA GLU A 118 -2.48 -35.08 4.21
C GLU A 118 -3.85 -34.46 3.90
N ASN A 119 -3.85 -33.16 3.82
CA ASN A 119 -5.18 -32.51 3.66
C ASN A 119 -5.23 -31.77 2.32
N ALA A 120 -6.47 -31.35 1.97
CA ALA A 120 -6.66 -30.56 0.73
C ALA A 120 -5.95 -29.20 0.84
N ASN A 121 -5.63 -28.62 -0.30
CA ASN A 121 -5.06 -27.26 -0.38
C ASN A 121 -3.65 -27.22 0.22
N CYS A 122 -3.00 -28.46 0.13
CA CYS A 122 -1.58 -28.60 0.57
C CYS A 122 -1.44 -28.23 2.04
N ARG A 123 -2.40 -28.71 2.84
CA ARG A 123 -2.32 -28.46 4.30
C ARG A 123 -1.96 -29.76 5.02
N GLY A 124 -1.72 -29.65 6.32
CA GLY A 124 -1.40 -30.84 7.15
C GLY A 124 0.06 -31.27 6.97
N ASP A 125 0.36 -32.47 7.52
CA ASP A 125 1.72 -33.01 7.37
C ASP A 125 2.04 -33.29 5.90
N HIS A 126 3.41 -33.28 5.65
CA HIS A 126 3.74 -33.50 4.22
C HIS A 126 4.97 -34.41 4.11
N LEU A 127 5.05 -34.95 2.86
CA LEU A 127 6.14 -35.90 2.59
C LEU A 127 6.76 -35.57 1.23
N HIS A 128 8.16 -35.36 1.33
CA HIS A 128 8.90 -35.11 0.07
C HIS A 128 9.42 -36.44 -0.52
N LEU A 129 9.16 -36.58 -1.85
CA LEU A 129 9.68 -37.80 -2.51
C LEU A 129 10.42 -37.38 -3.78
N PHE A 130 11.55 -38.08 -3.94
CA PHE A 130 12.40 -37.66 -5.08
C PHE A 130 12.56 -38.82 -6.06
N GLU A 131 11.94 -39.94 -5.60
CA GLU A 131 11.87 -41.14 -6.47
C GLU A 131 10.60 -41.94 -6.16
N GLY A 132 10.41 -42.98 -7.07
CA GLY A 132 9.23 -43.85 -6.81
C GLY A 132 9.37 -44.63 -5.50
N ASN A 133 8.16 -44.87 -4.94
CA ASN A 133 8.13 -45.72 -3.73
C ASN A 133 7.03 -46.79 -3.86
N SER A 134 7.44 -48.00 -3.48
CA SER A 134 6.50 -49.12 -3.73
C SER A 134 5.57 -49.34 -2.52
N ASP A 135 5.93 -48.69 -1.40
CA ASP A 135 5.06 -48.85 -0.22
C ASP A 135 5.25 -47.65 0.73
N LEU A 136 4.26 -46.73 0.66
CA LEU A 136 4.40 -45.47 1.43
C LEU A 136 4.21 -45.71 2.92
N ASP A 137 3.43 -46.72 3.25
CA ASP A 137 3.18 -46.96 4.69
C ASP A 137 4.41 -47.57 5.37
N ALA A 138 4.98 -48.54 4.72
CA ALA A 138 6.11 -49.25 5.36
C ALA A 138 7.31 -48.32 5.53
N ASP A 139 7.36 -47.35 4.59
CA ASP A 139 8.62 -46.56 4.63
C ASP A 139 8.42 -45.24 5.37
N TYR A 140 7.09 -44.75 5.30
CA TYR A 140 6.96 -43.37 5.85
C TYR A 140 5.73 -43.27 6.74
N GLY A 141 4.91 -44.38 6.76
CA GLY A 141 3.62 -44.29 7.51
C GLY A 141 2.67 -43.26 6.88
N PHE A 142 2.72 -43.03 5.56
CA PHE A 142 1.96 -41.94 4.93
C PHE A 142 1.01 -42.51 3.88
N ALA A 143 0.69 -43.89 3.93
CA ALA A 143 -0.23 -44.43 2.91
C ALA A 143 -1.68 -44.08 3.29
N LYS A 144 -2.41 -43.70 2.16
CA LYS A 144 -3.87 -43.47 2.26
C LYS A 144 -4.16 -42.24 3.13
N LYS A 145 -3.31 -41.29 3.03
CA LYS A 145 -3.54 -40.04 3.80
C LYS A 145 -3.52 -38.84 2.86
N VAL A 146 -3.29 -39.11 1.56
CA VAL A 146 -2.95 -37.97 0.69
C VAL A 146 -4.24 -37.34 0.15
N SER A 147 -4.33 -36.02 0.33
CA SER A 147 -5.51 -35.33 -0.20
C SER A 147 -5.10 -34.28 -1.26
N SER A 148 -3.88 -33.86 -1.17
CA SER A 148 -3.38 -32.92 -2.20
C SER A 148 -1.89 -33.17 -2.44
N LEU A 149 -1.42 -32.61 -3.65
CA LEU A 149 -0.01 -32.90 -3.96
C LEU A 149 0.56 -31.78 -4.84
N VAL A 150 1.93 -31.70 -4.71
CA VAL A 150 2.62 -30.77 -5.61
C VAL A 150 3.77 -31.52 -6.31
N VAL A 151 3.71 -31.39 -7.66
CA VAL A 151 4.81 -32.00 -8.44
C VAL A 151 5.71 -30.87 -8.93
N GLU A 152 6.99 -30.89 -8.41
CA GLU A 152 7.95 -29.82 -8.82
C GLU A 152 8.81 -30.27 -10.00
N LEU A 153 9.03 -31.63 -10.06
CA LEU A 153 9.91 -32.12 -11.15
C LEU A 153 9.49 -33.55 -11.52
N GLY A 154 9.47 -33.83 -12.91
CA GLY A 154 9.23 -35.21 -13.41
C GLY A 154 7.74 -35.49 -13.58
N ASN A 155 7.49 -36.57 -14.28
CA ASN A 155 6.11 -37.09 -14.43
C ASN A 155 5.91 -38.32 -13.54
N TRP A 156 4.66 -38.20 -12.90
CA TRP A 156 4.47 -39.23 -11.86
C TRP A 156 3.16 -40.01 -12.11
N SER A 157 3.30 -41.36 -11.79
CA SER A 157 2.08 -42.21 -11.73
C SER A 157 1.83 -42.62 -10.28
N PHE A 158 0.46 -42.63 -9.96
CA PHE A 158 0.09 -42.97 -8.58
C PHE A 158 -0.76 -44.24 -8.57
N PHE A 159 -0.60 -44.99 -7.37
CA PHE A 159 -1.27 -46.32 -7.37
C PHE A 159 -1.97 -46.52 -6.03
N PHE A 160 -3.19 -47.22 -6.12
CA PHE A 160 -3.95 -47.39 -4.84
C PHE A 160 -3.45 -48.63 -4.11
N ASP A 161 -2.52 -49.41 -4.76
CA ASP A 161 -1.98 -50.61 -4.07
C ASP A 161 -0.46 -50.44 -3.88
N THR A 162 0.10 -51.41 -3.12
CA THR A 162 1.58 -51.40 -2.96
C THR A 162 2.25 -52.03 -4.20
N GLN A 163 3.46 -51.63 -4.53
CA GLN A 163 4.34 -52.20 -5.59
C GLN A 163 3.91 -51.67 -6.95
N SER A 164 2.95 -50.77 -6.94
CA SER A 164 2.61 -50.00 -8.16
C SER A 164 2.00 -50.91 -9.23
N ASP A 165 1.09 -51.86 -8.84
CA ASP A 165 0.46 -52.76 -9.85
C ASP A 165 -0.94 -52.26 -10.22
N GLY A 166 -1.54 -51.55 -9.25
CA GLY A 166 -2.96 -51.13 -9.43
C GLY A 166 -3.01 -49.68 -9.94
N SER A 167 -3.94 -49.44 -11.02
CA SER A 167 -4.01 -48.06 -11.55
C SER A 167 -5.39 -47.46 -11.29
N TYR A 168 -5.40 -46.16 -11.23
CA TYR A 168 -6.70 -45.46 -11.13
C TYR A 168 -7.34 -45.33 -12.52
N PRO A 169 -8.66 -45.18 -12.51
CA PRO A 169 -9.32 -45.01 -13.82
C PRO A 169 -8.67 -43.87 -14.63
N GLY A 170 -8.34 -44.27 -15.94
CA GLY A 170 -7.78 -43.21 -16.82
C GLY A 170 -6.25 -43.17 -16.73
N SER A 171 -5.68 -43.83 -15.70
CA SER A 171 -4.21 -43.91 -15.51
C SER A 171 -3.56 -42.55 -15.73
N PRO A 172 -3.99 -41.60 -14.82
CA PRO A 172 -3.43 -40.26 -15.02
C PRO A 172 -1.91 -40.22 -14.74
N VAL A 173 -1.17 -39.60 -15.71
CA VAL A 173 0.24 -39.21 -15.46
C VAL A 173 0.32 -37.72 -15.13
N VAL A 174 0.84 -37.50 -13.87
CA VAL A 174 0.73 -36.13 -13.35
C VAL A 174 2.11 -35.46 -13.48
N GLY A 175 2.18 -34.39 -14.27
CA GLY A 175 3.43 -33.61 -14.38
C GLY A 175 3.48 -32.46 -13.38
N PRO A 176 4.54 -31.57 -13.55
CA PRO A 176 4.67 -30.44 -12.63
C PRO A 176 3.36 -29.63 -12.54
N GLY A 177 3.03 -29.28 -11.26
CA GLY A 177 1.79 -28.52 -11.01
C GLY A 177 1.40 -28.62 -9.53
N ILE A 178 0.44 -27.65 -9.19
CA ILE A 178 -0.12 -27.65 -7.81
C ILE A 178 -1.54 -28.24 -7.87
N TRP A 179 -1.76 -29.20 -7.07
CA TRP A 179 -3.07 -29.87 -7.10
C TRP A 179 -3.64 -29.90 -5.67
N SER A 180 -4.71 -28.98 -5.52
CA SER A 180 -5.22 -28.75 -4.15
C SER A 180 -6.17 -29.88 -3.71
N TRP A 181 -6.51 -30.74 -4.67
CA TRP A 181 -7.40 -31.88 -4.37
C TRP A 181 -7.13 -33.01 -5.38
N VAL A 182 -6.76 -34.18 -4.88
CA VAL A 182 -6.26 -35.26 -5.76
C VAL A 182 -7.42 -35.85 -6.57
N GLU A 183 -8.61 -35.69 -6.17
CA GLU A 183 -9.74 -36.30 -6.92
C GLU A 183 -9.97 -35.56 -8.24
N ASP A 184 -9.52 -34.32 -8.27
CA ASP A 184 -9.61 -33.63 -9.57
C ASP A 184 -8.71 -34.29 -10.62
N LEU A 185 -7.87 -35.10 -10.17
CA LEU A 185 -6.96 -35.79 -11.12
C LEU A 185 -7.49 -37.20 -11.42
N GLY A 186 -8.65 -37.52 -10.80
CA GLY A 186 -9.17 -38.89 -11.00
C GLY A 186 -8.53 -39.88 -10.02
N ILE A 187 -7.85 -39.39 -9.03
CA ILE A 187 -7.24 -40.25 -7.98
C ILE A 187 -8.12 -40.18 -6.72
N GLY A 188 -8.48 -41.41 -6.20
CA GLY A 188 -9.32 -41.45 -4.98
C GLY A 188 -8.58 -40.84 -3.76
N ASN A 189 -9.34 -40.02 -3.00
CA ASN A 189 -8.77 -39.38 -1.79
C ASN A 189 -8.36 -40.45 -0.76
N ASP A 190 -7.16 -40.26 -0.23
CA ASP A 190 -6.60 -41.11 0.84
C ASP A 190 -6.50 -42.57 0.38
N THR A 191 -6.22 -42.73 -0.91
CA THR A 191 -6.16 -44.14 -1.36
C THR A 191 -4.76 -44.42 -1.95
N ILE A 192 -3.86 -43.37 -2.01
CA ILE A 192 -2.54 -43.60 -2.66
C ILE A 192 -1.67 -44.44 -1.72
N SER A 193 -1.07 -45.55 -2.33
CA SER A 193 -0.25 -46.42 -1.48
C SER A 193 1.17 -46.52 -2.05
N SER A 194 1.31 -46.19 -3.32
CA SER A 194 2.65 -46.21 -3.94
C SER A 194 2.65 -45.27 -5.16
N LEU A 195 3.96 -44.89 -5.60
CA LEU A 195 4.08 -43.97 -6.76
C LEU A 195 5.38 -44.26 -7.50
N ALA A 196 5.32 -43.89 -8.76
CA ALA A 196 6.54 -44.15 -9.57
C ALA A 196 6.70 -43.02 -10.60
N LEU A 197 8.01 -42.87 -10.94
CA LEU A 197 8.24 -41.93 -12.05
C LEU A 197 7.78 -42.54 -13.37
N SER A 198 7.22 -41.64 -14.22
CA SER A 198 6.67 -42.18 -15.48
C SER A 198 7.47 -41.61 -16.66
N THR A 199 7.66 -42.50 -17.59
CA THR A 199 8.34 -42.01 -18.82
C THR A 199 7.31 -41.55 -19.85
N SER A 200 6.11 -41.87 -19.50
CA SER A 200 5.04 -41.35 -20.40
C SER A 200 4.80 -39.85 -20.16
N PRO A 201 4.36 -39.21 -21.24
CA PRO A 201 4.06 -37.78 -21.03
C PRO A 201 2.89 -37.57 -20.05
N ALA A 202 3.03 -36.38 -19.37
CA ALA A 202 1.99 -36.09 -18.37
C ALA A 202 0.62 -35.91 -19.06
N THR A 203 -0.30 -36.55 -18.50
CA THR A 203 -1.68 -36.32 -19.02
C THR A 203 -2.25 -35.01 -18.48
N VAL A 204 -1.73 -34.61 -17.32
CA VAL A 204 -2.15 -33.33 -16.73
C VAL A 204 -0.90 -32.66 -16.12
N SER A 205 -0.73 -31.48 -16.45
CA SER A 205 0.42 -30.74 -15.88
C SER A 205 0.09 -29.24 -15.82
N ASN A 206 0.65 -28.60 -14.88
CA ASN A 206 0.57 -27.13 -14.73
C ASN A 206 1.90 -26.56 -14.22
N SER A 207 1.88 -25.34 -13.74
CA SER A 207 3.14 -24.74 -13.28
C SER A 207 3.12 -24.59 -11.75
N VAL A 208 4.29 -24.65 -11.21
CA VAL A 208 4.43 -24.30 -9.77
C VAL A 208 4.91 -22.85 -9.66
N ASP A 209 3.96 -21.92 -9.74
CA ASP A 209 4.34 -20.50 -9.94
C ASP A 209 4.38 -19.78 -8.59
N ASN A 210 3.91 -20.56 -7.58
CA ASN A 210 3.88 -19.88 -6.26
C ASN A 210 4.32 -20.88 -5.18
N HIS A 211 5.23 -20.28 -4.28
CA HIS A 211 5.68 -21.20 -3.22
C HIS A 211 6.34 -20.39 -2.10
N VAL A 212 5.69 -20.51 -0.98
CA VAL A 212 6.28 -19.90 0.23
C VAL A 212 6.43 -20.98 1.30
N VAL A 213 7.60 -20.89 1.99
CA VAL A 213 7.73 -21.77 3.16
C VAL A 213 7.74 -20.91 4.43
N LEU A 214 6.81 -21.26 5.33
CA LEU A 214 6.77 -20.56 6.62
C LEU A 214 7.48 -21.37 7.70
N PHE A 215 8.21 -20.54 8.61
CA PHE A 215 8.89 -21.22 9.72
C PHE A 215 8.41 -20.62 11.05
N GLY A 216 8.38 -21.52 12.07
CA GLY A 216 7.81 -21.11 13.36
C GLY A 216 8.78 -20.21 14.13
N TYR A 217 10.05 -20.27 13.78
CA TYR A 217 11.03 -19.44 14.53
C TYR A 217 11.80 -18.55 13.55
N THR A 218 12.69 -17.73 14.09
CA THR A 218 13.51 -16.84 13.23
C THR A 218 14.61 -17.65 12.53
N ALA A 219 15.21 -17.03 11.56
CA ALA A 219 16.37 -17.60 10.83
C ALA A 219 16.01 -18.94 10.18
N LEU A 220 14.67 -19.10 9.87
CA LEU A 220 14.16 -20.26 9.12
C LEU A 220 14.34 -21.56 9.90
N TYR A 221 14.13 -21.55 11.31
CA TYR A 221 14.20 -22.78 12.14
C TYR A 221 12.79 -23.22 12.54
N GLY A 222 12.77 -24.48 12.94
CA GLY A 222 11.53 -25.02 13.57
C GLY A 222 10.65 -25.67 12.53
N ALA A 223 9.44 -25.94 13.02
CA ALA A 223 8.42 -26.55 12.12
C ALA A 223 8.12 -25.61 10.94
N HIS A 224 7.82 -26.27 9.78
CA HIS A 224 7.59 -25.38 8.61
C HIS A 224 6.33 -25.84 7.87
N ARG A 225 5.96 -24.87 7.01
CA ARG A 225 4.75 -25.12 6.21
C ARG A 225 4.96 -24.55 4.80
N HIS A 226 4.41 -25.40 3.82
CA HIS A 226 4.45 -24.92 2.42
C HIS A 226 3.10 -24.32 2.02
N VAL A 227 3.24 -23.11 1.39
CA VAL A 227 2.00 -22.48 0.87
C VAL A 227 2.18 -22.19 -0.63
N PHE A 228 1.16 -22.68 -1.41
CA PHE A 228 1.36 -22.58 -2.89
C PHE A 228 0.26 -21.72 -3.49
N ALA A 229 -0.76 -21.38 -2.66
CA ALA A 229 -1.87 -20.55 -3.16
C ALA A 229 -2.41 -19.68 -2.00
N ALA A 230 -3.52 -18.94 -2.42
CA ALA A 230 -4.08 -18.05 -1.37
C ALA A 230 -4.47 -18.87 -0.12
N GLU A 231 -3.94 -18.37 0.98
CA GLU A 231 -4.30 -18.93 2.31
C GLU A 231 -5.02 -17.87 3.17
N PRO A 232 -6.35 -17.93 3.17
CA PRO A 232 -7.16 -16.86 3.77
C PRO A 232 -7.14 -16.92 5.30
N ASN A 233 -6.66 -18.14 5.75
CA ASN A 233 -6.71 -18.21 7.22
C ASN A 233 -5.72 -19.28 7.71
N LEU A 234 -4.72 -18.75 8.45
CA LEU A 234 -3.70 -19.69 8.93
C LEU A 234 -4.16 -20.34 10.24
N ASN A 235 -5.37 -19.94 10.65
CA ASN A 235 -5.91 -20.58 11.88
C ASN A 235 -6.79 -21.78 11.54
N ALA A 236 -6.78 -22.30 10.35
CA ALA A 236 -7.63 -23.47 10.05
C ALA A 236 -7.26 -24.66 10.93
N ASP A 237 -8.30 -25.47 11.34
CA ASP A 237 -8.15 -26.59 12.31
C ASP A 237 -7.03 -27.55 11.88
N ASP A 238 -6.61 -27.49 10.64
CA ASP A 238 -5.59 -28.47 10.18
C ASP A 238 -4.27 -27.76 9.89
N ASP A 239 -4.01 -26.54 10.48
CA ASP A 239 -2.94 -25.63 10.01
C ASP A 239 -1.85 -25.53 11.07
N ASN A 240 -1.68 -26.69 11.93
CA ASN A 240 -0.51 -26.86 12.81
C ASN A 240 -0.12 -25.54 13.51
N PHE A 241 -1.08 -24.54 13.83
CA PHE A 241 -0.94 -23.45 14.82
C PHE A 241 -0.01 -22.35 14.27
N PHE A 242 0.11 -22.13 12.89
CA PHE A 242 1.03 -21.08 12.40
C PHE A 242 0.35 -19.71 12.44
N ASN A 243 -0.94 -19.77 12.75
CA ASN A 243 -1.55 -18.42 12.87
C ASN A 243 -0.87 -17.61 13.99
N ASP A 244 -0.35 -16.53 13.58
CA ASP A 244 0.32 -15.59 14.51
C ASP A 244 1.50 -16.26 15.19
N ASN A 245 2.05 -17.25 14.48
CA ASN A 245 3.23 -17.94 15.08
C ASN A 245 4.35 -18.06 14.04
N VAL A 246 4.28 -17.26 12.98
CA VAL A 246 5.34 -17.35 11.96
C VAL A 246 6.51 -16.46 12.38
N GLY A 247 7.74 -17.11 12.42
CA GLY A 247 8.93 -16.33 12.86
C GLY A 247 9.84 -15.95 11.70
N SER A 248 9.81 -16.67 10.63
CA SER A 248 10.58 -16.36 9.41
C SER A 248 9.95 -17.06 8.20
N LEU A 249 10.36 -16.56 6.97
CA LEU A 249 9.76 -17.23 5.79
C LEU A 249 10.73 -17.16 4.62
N ALA A 250 10.50 -18.06 3.68
CA ALA A 250 11.20 -18.02 2.39
C ALA A 250 10.20 -18.05 1.24
N VAL A 251 10.42 -17.05 0.36
CA VAL A 251 9.61 -17.09 -0.89
C VAL A 251 10.43 -17.74 -2.00
N LEU A 252 9.95 -18.97 -2.38
CA LEU A 252 10.74 -19.74 -3.38
C LEU A 252 10.28 -19.40 -4.80
N ALA A 253 9.01 -19.01 -4.97
CA ALA A 253 8.50 -18.65 -6.32
C ALA A 253 7.29 -17.71 -6.16
N GLY A 254 7.09 -16.85 -7.16
CA GLY A 254 5.94 -15.91 -7.20
C GLY A 254 6.19 -14.69 -6.30
N ASP A 255 5.44 -13.67 -6.59
CA ASP A 255 5.36 -12.50 -5.70
C ASP A 255 4.17 -12.64 -4.73
N TRP A 256 4.49 -12.17 -3.47
CA TRP A 256 3.48 -12.56 -2.46
C TRP A 256 3.13 -11.32 -1.62
N SER A 257 1.83 -11.39 -1.11
CA SER A 257 1.36 -10.40 -0.11
C SER A 257 1.01 -11.11 1.20
N PHE A 258 1.32 -10.40 2.32
CA PHE A 258 1.09 -11.00 3.65
C PHE A 258 0.19 -10.07 4.47
N TYR A 259 -0.67 -10.78 5.33
CA TYR A 259 -1.71 -9.96 5.98
C TYR A 259 -1.77 -10.30 7.47
N SER A 260 -2.07 -9.24 8.25
CA SER A 260 -2.12 -9.41 9.72
C SER A 260 -3.38 -10.15 10.16
N ASP A 261 -4.42 -10.19 9.27
CA ASP A 261 -5.68 -10.86 9.68
C ASP A 261 -6.07 -11.91 8.64
N ALA A 262 -7.10 -12.62 9.04
CA ALA A 262 -7.63 -13.64 8.11
C ALA A 262 -8.34 -12.96 6.93
N ASN A 263 -8.44 -13.63 5.86
CA ASN A 263 -9.22 -13.25 4.66
C ASN A 263 -8.57 -12.05 3.95
N PHE A 264 -7.17 -11.98 4.19
CA PHE A 264 -6.31 -11.06 3.42
C PHE A 264 -6.60 -9.61 3.82
N HIS A 265 -6.86 -9.44 5.15
CA HIS A 265 -7.03 -8.07 5.65
C HIS A 265 -5.77 -7.62 6.41
N GLY A 266 -5.51 -6.31 6.26
CA GLY A 266 -4.34 -5.77 7.00
C GLY A 266 -3.02 -6.10 6.28
N LEU A 267 -2.87 -5.62 5.05
CA LEU A 267 -1.69 -5.91 4.20
C LEU A 267 -0.42 -5.35 4.84
N TYR A 268 0.61 -6.28 4.96
CA TYR A 268 1.93 -5.82 5.43
C TYR A 268 2.78 -5.38 4.23
N GLY A 269 3.90 -4.43 4.58
CA GLY A 269 4.86 -3.97 3.54
C GLY A 269 4.42 -2.62 2.95
N SER A 270 5.40 -1.97 2.21
CA SER A 270 5.09 -0.68 1.54
C SER A 270 4.02 -0.87 0.45
N TYR A 271 2.78 -0.15 0.72
CA TYR A 271 1.56 -0.33 -0.09
C TYR A 271 1.90 -0.44 -1.58
N GLY A 272 1.68 -1.67 -2.19
CA GLY A 272 1.72 -1.89 -3.67
C GLY A 272 2.97 -2.62 -4.08
N THR A 273 3.86 -3.03 -2.99
CA THR A 273 5.05 -3.73 -3.48
C THR A 273 5.03 -5.18 -2.96
N PRO A 274 4.76 -6.08 -3.86
CA PRO A 274 4.74 -7.49 -3.45
C PRO A 274 6.12 -7.97 -2.97
N VAL A 275 6.02 -8.90 -2.00
CA VAL A 275 7.27 -9.55 -1.55
C VAL A 275 7.75 -10.55 -2.60
N VAL A 276 9.06 -10.36 -3.01
CA VAL A 276 9.57 -11.18 -4.13
C VAL A 276 10.38 -12.36 -3.56
N PRO A 277 10.68 -13.33 -4.48
CA PRO A 277 11.46 -14.50 -4.02
C PRO A 277 12.73 -14.08 -3.28
N GLY A 278 12.91 -14.77 -2.15
CA GLY A 278 14.08 -14.49 -1.29
C GLY A 278 13.85 -15.07 0.12
N ASN A 279 14.99 -14.92 0.94
CA ASN A 279 14.91 -15.40 2.34
C ASN A 279 14.66 -14.21 3.28
N TYR A 280 13.79 -14.57 4.18
CA TYR A 280 13.44 -13.52 5.17
C TYR A 280 13.53 -14.13 6.57
N PRO A 281 14.79 -14.21 7.08
CA PRO A 281 15.04 -14.88 8.38
C PRO A 281 14.55 -14.02 9.56
N ASP A 282 14.29 -12.70 9.19
CA ASP A 282 13.69 -11.76 10.16
C ASP A 282 12.55 -10.99 9.50
N LEU A 283 11.38 -11.19 10.14
CA LEU A 283 10.18 -10.65 9.43
C LEU A 283 10.10 -9.13 9.60
N THR A 284 10.97 -8.55 10.46
CA THR A 284 10.93 -7.07 10.54
C THR A 284 11.36 -6.45 9.20
N GLN A 285 12.04 -7.25 8.34
CA GLN A 285 12.39 -6.77 6.98
C GLN A 285 11.14 -6.49 6.15
N LEU A 286 10.09 -7.17 6.59
CA LEU A 286 8.83 -6.96 5.82
C LEU A 286 7.82 -6.20 6.68
N SER A 287 8.27 -5.65 7.80
CA SER A 287 7.39 -4.90 8.75
C SER A 287 6.27 -5.79 9.30
N ILE A 288 6.56 -7.05 9.31
CA ILE A 288 5.60 -7.97 9.95
C ILE A 288 6.10 -8.27 11.37
N PRO A 289 5.30 -7.81 12.36
CA PRO A 289 5.70 -8.15 13.73
C PRO A 289 5.68 -9.67 13.96
N TYR A 290 6.62 -10.01 14.91
CA TYR A 290 6.70 -11.45 15.24
C TYR A 290 5.33 -11.99 15.69
N ASN A 291 4.84 -13.08 15.05
CA ASN A 291 3.61 -13.82 15.43
C ASN A 291 2.34 -13.04 15.04
N ASP A 292 2.44 -12.29 13.99
CA ASP A 292 1.23 -11.48 13.67
C ASP A 292 0.82 -11.75 12.22
N LEU A 293 1.25 -12.88 11.58
CA LEU A 293 0.80 -13.21 10.21
C LEU A 293 -0.38 -14.19 10.26
N SER A 294 -1.49 -13.76 9.50
CA SER A 294 -2.70 -14.61 9.64
C SER A 294 -3.18 -15.10 8.29
N SER A 295 -2.77 -14.43 7.24
CA SER A 295 -3.16 -14.93 5.90
C SER A 295 -2.15 -14.42 4.86
N LEU A 296 -2.09 -15.10 3.69
CA LEU A 296 -1.15 -14.69 2.62
C LEU A 296 -1.69 -15.20 1.28
N ARG A 297 -1.20 -14.48 0.24
CA ARG A 297 -1.60 -14.92 -1.10
C ARG A 297 -0.61 -14.38 -2.14
N PRO A 298 -0.66 -15.09 -3.29
CA PRO A 298 0.10 -14.45 -4.37
C PRO A 298 -0.37 -13.01 -4.63
N ALA A 299 0.67 -12.14 -4.87
CA ALA A 299 0.33 -10.71 -4.98
C ALA A 299 -0.57 -10.47 -6.19
N ILE A 300 -1.63 -9.60 -5.94
CA ILE A 300 -2.51 -9.22 -7.06
C ILE A 300 -2.21 -7.76 -7.42
N PRO A 301 -2.16 -7.50 -8.76
CA PRO A 301 -1.92 -6.09 -9.13
C PRO A 301 -2.95 -5.15 -8.48
N MET A 302 -2.36 -4.10 -7.83
CA MET A 302 -3.29 -3.13 -7.18
C MET A 302 -3.97 -2.27 -8.26
N ASN A 303 -5.15 -2.72 -8.82
CA ASN A 303 -5.85 -1.89 -9.82
C ASN A 303 -6.73 -0.84 -9.13
N VAL A 304 -6.66 0.32 -9.91
CA VAL A 304 -7.59 1.37 -9.45
C VAL A 304 -9.04 0.92 -9.75
N THR A 305 -9.75 0.84 -8.62
CA THR A 305 -11.19 0.49 -8.80
C THR A 305 -12.03 1.77 -8.93
N LEU A 306 -12.68 1.86 -10.17
CA LEU A 306 -13.55 3.06 -10.34
C LEU A 306 -14.96 2.76 -9.83
N GLY A 307 -15.50 3.78 -9.13
CA GLY A 307 -16.92 3.63 -8.71
C GLY A 307 -17.89 3.95 -9.86
N THR A 308 -19.15 3.74 -9.45
CA THR A 308 -20.19 4.19 -10.40
C THR A 308 -20.00 5.69 -10.73
N GLY A 309 -20.17 6.03 -12.06
CA GLY A 309 -19.98 7.43 -12.51
C GLY A 309 -20.84 8.42 -11.70
N ILE A 310 -20.19 9.63 -11.57
CA ILE A 310 -20.97 10.69 -10.87
C ILE A 310 -21.60 11.59 -11.93
N LEU A 311 -22.91 11.52 -12.04
CA LEU A 311 -23.62 12.28 -13.11
C LEU A 311 -24.08 13.63 -12.56
N GLY A 312 -24.23 13.73 -11.27
CA GLY A 312 -24.70 15.00 -10.68
C GLY A 312 -24.43 15.01 -9.17
N HIS A 313 -24.27 16.23 -8.62
CA HIS A 313 -24.06 16.46 -7.17
C HIS A 313 -24.88 17.68 -6.72
N VAL A 314 -25.77 17.37 -5.75
CA VAL A 314 -26.58 18.48 -5.22
C VAL A 314 -26.52 18.45 -3.70
N ILE A 315 -26.51 19.70 -3.08
CA ILE A 315 -26.57 19.76 -1.61
C ILE A 315 -27.93 20.35 -1.19
N LEU A 316 -28.61 19.63 -0.26
CA LEU A 316 -29.91 20.10 0.24
C LEU A 316 -29.72 20.71 1.64
N PHE A 317 -30.51 21.80 1.84
CA PHE A 317 -30.44 22.44 3.18
C PHE A 317 -31.85 22.51 3.79
N GLN A 318 -31.90 22.37 5.12
CA GLN A 318 -33.22 22.36 5.80
C GLN A 318 -33.72 23.80 6.01
N ASP A 319 -32.80 24.73 5.88
CA ASP A 319 -33.25 26.13 6.06
C ASP A 319 -32.98 26.95 4.78
N PRO A 320 -33.67 28.12 4.63
CA PRO A 320 -33.42 28.99 3.48
C PRO A 320 -32.00 29.59 3.51
N ASN A 321 -31.53 29.96 2.34
CA ASN A 321 -30.23 30.63 2.15
C ASN A 321 -29.06 29.74 2.57
N PHE A 322 -29.28 28.38 2.29
CA PHE A 322 -28.24 27.34 2.43
C PHE A 322 -27.75 27.24 3.87
N GLN A 323 -28.72 27.39 4.82
CA GLN A 323 -28.34 27.27 6.25
C GLN A 323 -28.95 26.00 6.86
N GLY A 324 -28.47 25.68 8.05
CA GLY A 324 -29.00 24.52 8.81
C GLY A 324 -28.34 23.23 8.34
N PRO A 325 -28.87 22.11 8.87
CA PRO A 325 -28.33 20.80 8.48
C PRO A 325 -28.43 20.58 6.96
N HIS A 326 -27.37 19.82 6.45
CA HIS A 326 -27.38 19.63 4.97
C HIS A 326 -27.12 18.16 4.64
N LYS A 327 -27.45 17.92 3.36
CA LYS A 327 -27.25 16.54 2.85
C LYS A 327 -26.72 16.61 1.41
N HIS A 328 -25.65 15.75 1.23
CA HIS A 328 -25.16 15.60 -0.16
C HIS A 328 -25.91 14.45 -0.86
N VAL A 329 -26.33 14.76 -2.10
CA VAL A 329 -26.96 13.67 -2.90
C VAL A 329 -26.24 13.59 -4.24
N PHE A 330 -25.89 12.27 -4.49
CA PHE A 330 -25.21 12.04 -5.78
C PHE A 330 -26.09 11.16 -6.67
N ASN A 331 -26.29 11.54 -7.91
CA ASN A 331 -27.04 10.87 -8.99
C ASN A 331 -28.53 10.76 -8.64
N SER A 332 -28.85 10.09 -7.51
CA SER A 332 -30.29 10.02 -7.18
C SER A 332 -30.46 9.65 -5.70
N GLU A 333 -31.69 10.02 -5.17
CA GLU A 333 -32.18 9.57 -3.85
C GLU A 333 -33.68 9.22 -3.93
N GLU A 334 -33.85 7.87 -3.63
CA GLU A 334 -35.23 7.37 -3.87
C GLU A 334 -36.12 7.66 -2.65
N ASN A 335 -35.43 7.79 -1.54
CA ASN A 335 -36.28 7.98 -0.34
C ASN A 335 -35.51 8.80 0.72
N LEU A 336 -35.98 10.01 0.86
CA LEU A 336 -35.31 10.87 1.86
C LEU A 336 -35.79 10.53 3.27
N ASN A 337 -36.76 9.65 3.34
CA ASN A 337 -37.24 9.28 4.70
C ASN A 337 -36.57 7.99 5.18
N ALA A 338 -35.48 7.61 4.64
CA ALA A 338 -34.83 6.38 5.12
C ALA A 338 -34.38 6.54 6.57
N GLY A 339 -34.64 5.53 7.48
CA GLY A 339 -34.45 5.56 8.95
C GLY A 339 -33.03 6.03 9.33
N GLU A 340 -32.06 5.91 8.41
CA GLU A 340 -30.64 6.18 8.73
C GLU A 340 -30.28 7.63 8.36
N ASP A 341 -31.35 8.45 7.91
CA ASP A 341 -31.11 9.80 7.35
C ASP A 341 -31.84 10.84 8.20
N ASN A 342 -31.15 11.35 9.26
CA ASN A 342 -31.51 12.47 10.16
C ASN A 342 -32.80 13.17 9.72
N ASP A 343 -33.80 12.52 9.13
CA ASP A 343 -35.18 12.98 8.85
C ASP A 343 -35.19 14.12 7.81
N PHE A 344 -34.51 14.15 6.67
CA PHE A 344 -34.53 15.20 5.63
C PHE A 344 -35.81 15.12 4.80
N ASN A 345 -36.55 14.16 5.03
CA ASN A 345 -37.82 14.10 4.27
C ASN A 345 -38.72 15.30 4.61
N ASP A 346 -39.12 15.93 3.56
CA ASP A 346 -40.06 17.06 3.70
C ASP A 346 -39.46 18.16 4.60
N SER A 347 -38.18 18.38 4.39
CA SER A 347 -37.59 19.41 5.29
C SER A 347 -36.68 20.33 4.48
N VAL A 348 -36.64 20.17 3.14
CA VAL A 348 -35.67 20.93 2.33
C VAL A 348 -36.24 22.33 2.06
N SER A 349 -35.33 23.38 2.25
CA SER A 349 -35.84 24.76 2.05
C SER A 349 -34.93 25.51 1.07
N SER A 350 -33.73 25.06 0.89
CA SER A 350 -32.87 25.67 -0.14
C SER A 350 -31.94 24.61 -0.73
N ILE A 351 -31.39 24.98 -2.01
CA ILE A 351 -30.68 23.93 -2.75
C ILE A 351 -29.48 24.58 -3.46
N VAL A 352 -28.38 23.84 -3.30
CA VAL A 352 -27.24 24.20 -4.19
C VAL A 352 -26.97 23.03 -5.15
N VAL A 353 -27.06 23.38 -6.44
CA VAL A 353 -26.72 22.32 -7.43
C VAL A 353 -25.28 22.57 -7.91
N ILE A 354 -24.36 21.59 -7.52
CA ILE A 354 -22.93 21.73 -7.92
C ILE A 354 -22.75 21.31 -9.38
N SER A 355 -23.40 20.17 -9.78
CA SER A 355 -23.32 19.69 -11.17
C SER A 355 -24.57 18.85 -11.49
N GLY A 356 -24.85 18.69 -12.89
CA GLY A 356 -26.00 17.89 -13.36
C GLY A 356 -27.29 18.71 -13.34
N ASN A 357 -28.22 18.17 -14.11
CA ASN A 357 -29.60 18.71 -14.05
C ASN A 357 -30.53 17.79 -13.25
N TRP A 358 -31.36 18.52 -12.36
CA TRP A 358 -32.00 17.66 -11.33
C TRP A 358 -33.52 17.87 -11.38
N LYS A 359 -34.21 16.68 -11.21
CA LYS A 359 -35.67 16.72 -10.98
C LYS A 359 -35.97 16.27 -9.54
N PHE A 360 -37.13 16.86 -9.05
CA PHE A 360 -37.48 16.60 -7.64
C PHE A 360 -38.92 16.10 -7.55
N TYR A 361 -39.15 15.34 -6.42
CA TYR A 361 -40.47 14.68 -6.37
C TYR A 361 -41.03 14.79 -4.95
N ARG A 362 -42.36 14.85 -4.91
CA ARG A 362 -43.03 14.98 -3.60
C ARG A 362 -43.03 13.64 -2.85
N ASN A 363 -43.10 12.58 -3.65
CA ASN A 363 -43.20 11.27 -2.99
C ASN A 363 -41.92 10.45 -3.25
N TRP A 364 -41.75 9.40 -2.40
CA TRP A 364 -40.58 8.53 -2.59
C TRP A 364 -40.69 7.74 -3.91
N HIS A 365 -39.58 7.33 -4.52
CA HIS A 365 -39.46 6.51 -5.74
C HIS A 365 -39.77 7.34 -6.99
N ARG A 366 -39.55 8.72 -6.66
CA ARG A 366 -39.61 9.65 -7.81
C ARG A 366 -41.03 9.73 -8.37
N ASP A 367 -41.96 9.78 -7.48
CA ASP A 367 -43.36 9.92 -7.90
C ASP A 367 -43.86 11.35 -7.62
N ASP A 368 -44.77 11.86 -8.49
CA ASP A 368 -45.40 13.19 -8.31
C ASP A 368 -44.33 14.30 -8.38
N ASP A 369 -43.90 14.54 -9.72
CA ASP A 369 -42.74 15.45 -9.91
C ASP A 369 -43.18 16.92 -9.82
N TYR A 370 -42.25 17.71 -9.42
CA TYR A 370 -42.41 19.17 -9.58
C TYR A 370 -42.11 19.58 -11.03
N PRO A 371 -42.76 20.63 -11.57
CA PRO A 371 -42.67 20.97 -13.00
C PRO A 371 -41.36 21.71 -13.32
N VAL A 372 -40.32 21.56 -12.41
CA VAL A 372 -39.10 22.34 -12.69
C VAL A 372 -37.91 21.38 -12.75
N VAL A 373 -36.95 21.77 -13.59
CA VAL A 373 -35.64 21.11 -13.60
C VAL A 373 -34.56 22.15 -13.24
N LEU A 374 -33.79 21.73 -12.14
CA LEU A 374 -32.77 22.71 -11.72
C LEU A 374 -31.39 22.31 -12.26
N GLY A 375 -30.70 23.24 -12.93
CA GLY A 375 -29.28 23.03 -13.31
C GLY A 375 -28.33 23.62 -12.26
N PRO A 376 -26.99 23.54 -12.51
CA PRO A 376 -26.00 24.10 -11.57
C PRO A 376 -26.33 25.56 -11.22
N GLY A 377 -26.27 25.79 -9.88
CA GLY A 377 -26.57 27.18 -9.47
C GLY A 377 -27.09 27.20 -8.01
N LEU A 378 -27.34 28.47 -7.54
CA LEU A 378 -27.78 28.67 -6.15
C LEU A 378 -29.29 28.95 -6.13
N TYR A 379 -29.96 28.19 -5.27
CA TYR A 379 -31.43 28.37 -5.08
C TYR A 379 -31.72 28.56 -3.58
N PRO A 380 -31.73 29.81 -3.12
CA PRO A 380 -31.77 30.16 -1.69
C PRO A 380 -33.12 29.83 -1.05
N ARG A 381 -34.17 29.81 -1.94
CA ARG A 381 -35.48 29.33 -1.44
C ARG A 381 -36.13 28.43 -2.50
N VAL A 382 -36.60 27.29 -2.04
CA VAL A 382 -37.12 26.33 -3.05
C VAL A 382 -38.47 26.85 -3.58
N GLU A 383 -39.17 27.72 -2.88
CA GLU A 383 -40.49 28.23 -3.35
C GLU A 383 -40.29 29.19 -4.52
N ASP A 384 -39.07 29.76 -4.61
CA ASP A 384 -38.82 30.69 -5.75
C ASP A 384 -38.75 29.94 -7.08
N VAL A 385 -38.68 28.68 -6.96
CA VAL A 385 -38.56 27.96 -8.25
C VAL A 385 -39.63 26.86 -8.31
N ALA A 386 -40.74 27.13 -7.71
CA ALA A 386 -42.00 26.35 -7.82
C ALA A 386 -41.88 24.99 -7.14
N ILE A 387 -40.96 24.86 -6.20
CA ILE A 387 -40.97 23.68 -5.31
C ILE A 387 -41.52 24.10 -3.94
N ARG A 388 -42.50 23.32 -3.48
CA ARG A 388 -43.11 23.66 -2.18
C ARG A 388 -42.14 23.34 -1.03
N ASP A 389 -42.07 24.24 -0.09
CA ASP A 389 -41.14 24.10 1.05
C ASP A 389 -41.53 22.90 1.91
N ASN A 390 -40.46 22.13 2.33
CA ASN A 390 -40.61 20.99 3.25
C ASN A 390 -41.55 19.92 2.67
N ASP A 391 -41.48 19.73 1.37
CA ASP A 391 -42.44 18.75 0.78
C ASP A 391 -41.70 17.82 -0.18
N MET A 392 -40.34 17.74 -0.14
CA MET A 392 -39.57 16.91 -1.08
C MET A 392 -39.22 15.56 -0.42
N SER A 393 -39.37 14.44 -1.38
CA SER A 393 -39.10 13.12 -0.74
C SER A 393 -38.14 12.30 -1.59
N SER A 394 -37.87 12.73 -2.84
CA SER A 394 -36.88 12.01 -3.67
C SER A 394 -36.43 12.91 -4.82
N LEU A 395 -35.25 12.52 -5.37
CA LEU A 395 -34.71 13.38 -6.44
C LEU A 395 -33.76 12.56 -7.30
N GLN A 396 -33.55 13.13 -8.62
CA GLN A 396 -32.62 12.41 -9.51
C GLN A 396 -32.07 13.37 -10.57
N VAL A 397 -30.96 12.87 -10.95
CA VAL A 397 -30.38 13.64 -12.06
C VAL A 397 -31.10 13.26 -13.36
N VAL A 398 -31.24 14.28 -14.35
CA VAL A 398 -31.95 14.01 -15.61
C VAL A 398 -31.19 14.71 -16.74
N ASP A 399 -31.50 14.38 -17.99
CA ASP A 399 -30.82 14.97 -19.16
C ASP A 399 -31.60 16.18 -19.68
N GLN A 400 -32.74 16.42 -18.99
CA GLN A 400 -33.54 17.59 -19.43
C GLN A 400 -32.79 18.89 -19.09
N GLU A 401 -32.98 19.88 -20.05
CA GLU A 401 -32.34 21.19 -19.79
C GLU A 401 -33.00 21.90 -18.60
N PRO A 402 -32.17 22.71 -17.97
CA PRO A 402 -32.75 23.42 -16.83
C PRO A 402 -33.89 24.37 -17.26
N THR A 403 -34.94 24.43 -16.44
CA THR A 403 -36.13 25.26 -16.80
C THR A 403 -36.02 26.62 -16.12
N VAL A 404 -35.04 26.69 -15.16
CA VAL A 404 -34.89 27.99 -14.47
C VAL A 404 -33.40 28.35 -14.46
N SER A 405 -33.13 29.65 -14.53
CA SER A 405 -31.72 30.10 -14.41
C SER A 405 -31.41 30.53 -12.97
N ALA A 406 -30.20 30.16 -12.50
CA ALA A 406 -29.82 30.55 -11.11
C ALA A 406 -28.44 31.18 -11.12
N ASP A 407 -28.24 31.89 -10.05
CA ASP A 407 -26.87 32.40 -9.90
C ASP A 407 -25.84 31.26 -9.85
N PRO A 408 -24.67 31.48 -10.54
CA PRO A 408 -23.67 30.42 -10.57
C PRO A 408 -23.01 30.22 -9.20
N VAL A 409 -22.47 28.98 -9.03
CA VAL A 409 -21.70 28.73 -7.78
C VAL A 409 -20.29 29.27 -7.96
N ALA A 410 -20.14 30.60 -7.80
CA ALA A 410 -18.84 31.24 -8.11
C ALA A 410 -17.92 31.19 -6.88
N ALA A 411 -18.48 30.91 -5.70
CA ALA A 411 -17.67 30.86 -4.47
C ALA A 411 -18.19 29.76 -3.55
N HIS A 412 -17.15 29.05 -2.85
CA HIS A 412 -17.52 27.94 -1.96
C HIS A 412 -16.43 27.78 -0.89
N ILE A 413 -16.84 28.09 0.27
CA ILE A 413 -15.88 27.90 1.39
C ILE A 413 -16.53 27.01 2.46
N MET A 414 -15.70 26.08 3.03
CA MET A 414 -16.20 25.21 4.12
C MET A 414 -15.48 25.58 5.43
N LEU A 415 -16.32 25.69 6.51
CA LEU A 415 -15.75 25.95 7.85
C LEU A 415 -15.81 24.69 8.72
N PHE A 416 -14.66 24.55 9.48
CA PHE A 416 -14.63 23.34 10.35
C PHE A 416 -14.42 23.80 11.80
N GLU A 417 -15.12 23.02 12.65
CA GLU A 417 -15.11 23.37 14.09
C GLU A 417 -13.72 23.15 14.70
N HIS A 418 -13.00 22.16 14.23
CA HIS A 418 -11.66 21.90 14.84
C HIS A 418 -10.59 22.02 13.75
N ALA A 419 -9.35 22.08 14.20
CA ALA A 419 -8.20 22.14 13.26
C ALA A 419 -8.12 20.86 12.42
N GLN A 420 -7.43 20.95 11.31
CA GLN A 420 -7.18 19.82 10.39
C GLN A 420 -8.48 19.24 9.84
N PHE A 421 -9.48 20.27 9.76
CA PHE A 421 -10.76 20.00 9.06
C PHE A 421 -11.54 18.89 9.79
N ARG A 422 -11.52 18.90 11.12
CA ARG A 422 -12.26 17.88 11.92
C ARG A 422 -13.51 18.51 12.53
N GLY A 423 -14.35 17.62 13.04
CA GLY A 423 -15.58 18.07 13.72
C GLY A 423 -16.67 18.45 12.70
N ALA A 424 -17.69 19.14 13.28
CA ALA A 424 -18.80 19.58 12.41
C ALA A 424 -18.32 20.62 11.38
N HIS A 425 -19.11 20.65 10.24
CA HIS A 425 -18.67 21.64 9.23
C HIS A 425 -19.88 22.36 8.65
N LYS A 426 -19.49 23.53 7.99
CA LYS A 426 -20.56 24.35 7.38
C LYS A 426 -20.11 24.79 5.97
N HIS A 427 -21.15 24.63 5.00
CA HIS A 427 -20.88 25.15 3.65
C HIS A 427 -21.41 26.58 3.51
N VAL A 428 -20.52 27.44 2.88
CA VAL A 428 -20.97 28.83 2.65
C VAL A 428 -20.69 29.18 1.17
N PHE A 429 -21.77 29.77 0.51
CA PHE A 429 -21.62 29.98 -0.94
C PHE A 429 -21.78 31.46 -1.28
N GLN A 430 -22.30 32.15 -0.29
CA GLN A 430 -22.49 33.61 -0.52
C GLN A 430 -22.19 34.36 0.78
N LYS A 431 -22.45 35.71 0.64
CA LYS A 431 -22.19 36.54 1.84
C LYS A 431 -23.05 36.09 3.02
N LEU A 432 -22.26 36.00 4.17
CA LEU A 432 -22.98 35.69 5.42
C LEU A 432 -22.65 36.76 6.48
N ASP A 433 -23.74 37.40 6.99
CA ASP A 433 -23.55 38.61 7.82
C ASP A 433 -23.29 38.21 9.29
N ASP A 434 -23.78 37.04 9.60
CA ASP A 434 -23.56 36.67 11.02
C ASP A 434 -23.75 35.16 11.18
N LEU A 435 -22.71 34.49 11.60
CA LEU A 435 -22.78 33.03 11.80
C LEU A 435 -23.57 32.71 13.07
N GLY A 436 -23.77 33.73 13.85
CA GLY A 436 -24.56 33.55 15.09
C GLY A 436 -26.02 33.95 14.93
N ALA A 437 -26.42 34.29 13.69
CA ALA A 437 -27.82 34.79 13.58
C ALA A 437 -28.79 33.63 13.34
N GLY A 438 -30.04 33.81 13.94
CA GLY A 438 -31.15 32.88 13.60
C GLY A 438 -31.00 31.54 14.34
N ASP A 439 -31.72 30.45 13.81
CA ASP A 439 -31.81 29.10 14.41
C ASP A 439 -30.60 28.25 14.03
N ASP A 440 -29.55 28.80 13.29
CA ASP A 440 -28.33 28.05 12.89
C ASP A 440 -27.10 28.75 13.48
N ASN A 441 -27.08 29.03 14.86
CA ASN A 441 -26.00 29.84 15.46
C ASN A 441 -24.92 28.93 16.07
N SER A 442 -24.91 27.68 15.63
CA SER A 442 -24.03 26.70 16.33
C SER A 442 -22.60 26.79 15.80
N PHE A 443 -22.32 27.68 14.76
CA PHE A 443 -20.95 27.66 14.19
C PHE A 443 -20.30 29.04 14.36
N ASP A 444 -20.93 29.84 15.31
CA ASP A 444 -20.33 31.16 15.55
C ASP A 444 -19.10 31.02 16.47
N ASN A 445 -18.01 31.61 16.07
CA ASN A 445 -16.76 31.69 16.86
C ASN A 445 -16.22 30.30 17.22
N ILE A 446 -16.44 29.33 16.32
CA ILE A 446 -15.88 28.00 16.69
C ILE A 446 -15.06 27.48 15.51
N THR A 447 -14.89 28.29 14.43
CA THR A 447 -14.15 27.82 13.26
C THR A 447 -12.65 27.73 13.59
N SER A 448 -12.11 26.54 13.25
CA SER A 448 -10.66 26.38 13.56
C SER A 448 -9.88 25.98 12.31
N SER A 449 -10.59 25.63 11.29
CA SER A 449 -9.89 25.37 10.01
C SER A 449 -10.87 25.62 8.85
N ILE A 450 -10.20 25.87 7.61
CA ILE A 450 -11.05 26.29 6.48
C ILE A 450 -10.55 25.60 5.20
N VAL A 451 -11.63 25.22 4.45
CA VAL A 451 -11.30 24.81 3.06
C VAL A 451 -12.01 25.78 2.10
N VAL A 452 -11.15 26.36 1.23
CA VAL A 452 -11.78 27.20 0.17
C VAL A 452 -11.72 26.43 -1.17
N LEU A 453 -12.96 26.02 -1.65
CA LEU A 453 -13.01 25.25 -2.91
C LEU A 453 -13.03 26.18 -4.12
N ALA A 454 -13.57 27.39 -3.91
CA ALA A 454 -13.61 28.33 -5.06
C ALA A 454 -13.81 29.76 -4.53
N GLY A 455 -13.26 30.75 -5.31
CA GLY A 455 -13.47 32.18 -5.02
C GLY A 455 -12.44 32.71 -4.00
N THR A 456 -12.47 34.05 -3.85
CA THR A 456 -11.68 34.73 -2.81
C THR A 456 -12.62 35.25 -1.71
N TRP A 457 -12.08 34.95 -0.42
CA TRP A 457 -13.03 35.23 0.68
C TRP A 457 -12.39 36.23 1.65
N TRP A 458 -13.29 37.14 2.11
CA TRP A 458 -12.93 38.06 3.22
C TRP A 458 -13.67 37.68 4.51
N THR A 459 -12.86 37.61 5.63
CA THR A 459 -13.48 37.12 6.88
C THR A 459 -13.45 38.22 7.95
N PHE A 460 -14.46 38.03 8.91
CA PHE A 460 -14.62 39.13 9.89
C PHE A 460 -14.92 38.53 11.26
N GLY A 461 -14.54 39.35 12.33
CA GLY A 461 -14.75 38.86 13.71
C GLY A 461 -16.06 39.41 14.30
N ASP A 462 -16.85 40.15 13.48
CA ASP A 462 -18.11 40.71 14.02
C ASP A 462 -19.20 40.63 12.94
N PRO A 463 -20.58 40.60 13.22
CA PRO A 463 -21.77 40.41 12.38
C PRO A 463 -22.09 41.66 11.56
N GLY A 464 -21.06 42.79 11.55
CA GLY A 464 -21.21 44.05 10.78
C GLY A 464 -19.97 44.33 9.91
N GLN A 465 -19.02 43.29 9.96
CA GLN A 465 -17.82 43.28 9.09
C GLN A 465 -16.95 44.52 9.33
N GLN A 466 -17.00 45.03 10.58
CA GLN A 466 -16.12 46.17 10.90
C GLN A 466 -14.72 45.70 11.32
N ARG A 467 -14.74 44.52 12.01
CA ARG A 467 -13.42 43.95 12.39
C ARG A 467 -12.93 42.95 11.33
N GLN A 468 -12.13 43.45 10.43
CA GLN A 468 -11.70 42.64 9.26
C GLN A 468 -10.44 41.85 9.62
N PHE A 469 -10.55 40.66 9.17
CA PHE A 469 -9.29 39.90 9.32
C PHE A 469 -8.54 39.91 7.99
N LYS A 470 -7.22 40.31 8.06
CA LYS A 470 -6.32 40.17 6.89
C LYS A 470 -5.41 38.95 7.06
N PRO A 471 -5.69 38.02 6.11
CA PRO A 471 -5.63 38.13 4.64
C PRO A 471 -6.94 37.68 3.97
N PHE A 472 -7.12 38.13 2.53
CA PHE A 472 -8.11 37.51 1.64
C PHE A 472 -7.74 36.07 1.29
N LEU A 473 -8.67 35.20 1.68
CA LEU A 473 -8.34 33.77 1.49
C LEU A 473 -8.69 33.31 0.08
N GLY A 474 -7.72 32.73 -0.59
CA GLY A 474 -7.99 32.07 -1.89
C GLY A 474 -8.14 30.56 -1.74
N PRO A 475 -8.41 29.88 -2.91
CA PRO A 475 -8.62 28.42 -2.89
C PRO A 475 -7.44 27.68 -2.24
N GLY A 476 -7.81 26.62 -1.44
CA GLY A 476 -6.75 25.80 -0.81
C GLY A 476 -7.19 25.35 0.59
N LEU A 477 -6.25 24.60 1.25
CA LEU A 477 -6.54 24.05 2.59
C LEU A 477 -5.84 24.92 3.64
N TYR A 478 -6.58 25.31 4.60
CA TYR A 478 -6.04 26.04 5.77
C TYR A 478 -6.32 25.24 7.05
N PRO A 479 -5.32 24.35 7.45
CA PRO A 479 -5.53 23.36 8.52
C PRO A 479 -5.64 24.03 9.90
N THR A 480 -5.03 25.24 9.95
CA THR A 480 -5.28 26.05 11.16
C THR A 480 -5.45 27.53 10.76
N LEU A 481 -6.22 28.25 11.61
CA LEU A 481 -6.45 29.67 11.24
C LEU A 481 -5.28 30.54 11.72
N ASP A 482 -4.51 30.08 12.70
CA ASP A 482 -3.40 30.90 13.23
C ASP A 482 -2.32 31.11 12.16
N SER A 483 -2.24 30.19 11.24
CA SER A 483 -1.16 30.26 10.23
C SER A 483 -1.47 31.33 9.18
N VAL A 484 -2.67 31.86 9.25
CA VAL A 484 -2.94 32.90 8.22
C VAL A 484 -3.50 34.14 8.93
N ASN A 485 -3.15 34.27 10.23
CA ASN A 485 -3.42 35.46 11.07
C ASN A 485 -4.92 35.72 11.23
N ILE A 486 -5.67 34.72 11.20
CA ILE A 486 -7.08 34.80 11.62
C ILE A 486 -7.20 34.13 13.00
N PRO A 487 -7.72 34.93 14.00
CA PRO A 487 -7.82 34.36 15.35
C PRO A 487 -8.78 33.15 15.39
N ASN A 488 -8.23 32.11 16.07
CA ASN A 488 -9.02 30.86 16.16
C ASN A 488 -10.34 31.10 16.92
N ASP A 489 -11.40 30.52 16.36
CA ASP A 489 -12.75 30.50 16.97
C ASP A 489 -13.28 31.93 17.17
N ASP A 490 -12.88 32.81 16.27
CA ASP A 490 -13.34 34.21 16.44
C ASP A 490 -14.07 34.67 15.18
N LEU A 491 -14.23 33.77 14.14
CA LEU A 491 -14.90 34.16 12.87
C LEU A 491 -16.42 34.23 13.06
N THR A 492 -17.01 35.41 12.60
CA THR A 492 -18.46 35.57 12.82
C THR A 492 -19.18 35.88 11.50
N SER A 493 -18.47 36.47 10.56
CA SER A 493 -19.09 36.76 9.25
C SER A 493 -18.05 36.69 8.14
N LEU A 494 -18.58 36.49 6.86
CA LEU A 494 -17.64 36.34 5.73
C LEU A 494 -18.39 36.63 4.42
N GLU A 495 -17.52 37.02 3.42
CA GLU A 495 -18.16 37.28 2.12
C GLU A 495 -17.16 37.05 0.99
N PRO A 496 -17.75 36.72 -0.16
CA PRO A 496 -16.86 36.63 -1.33
C PRO A 496 -16.35 38.01 -1.75
N SER A 497 -15.12 37.99 -2.32
CA SER A 497 -14.52 39.29 -2.70
C SER A 497 -13.91 39.17 -4.10
N ASP A 498 -13.92 40.28 -4.83
CA ASP A 498 -13.27 40.29 -6.16
C ASP A 498 -11.79 40.68 -6.04
N THR A 499 -11.46 40.99 -4.84
CA THR A 499 -10.03 41.25 -4.61
C THR A 499 -9.21 39.95 -4.70
N PRO A 500 -8.05 40.05 -5.43
CA PRO A 500 -7.24 38.83 -5.52
C PRO A 500 -6.79 38.35 -4.12
N PRO A 501 -6.66 36.98 -4.02
CA PRO A 501 -6.28 36.47 -2.70
C PRO A 501 -4.89 36.96 -2.26
N SER A 502 -4.86 37.31 -0.99
CA SER A 502 -3.54 37.66 -0.45
C SER A 502 -2.76 36.44 0.02
N VAL A 503 -3.55 35.40 0.27
CA VAL A 503 -2.86 34.15 0.65
C VAL A 503 -3.61 32.97 0.03
N LEU A 504 -2.79 32.02 -0.47
CA LEU A 504 -3.41 30.76 -0.95
C LEU A 504 -3.15 29.64 0.06
N GLY A 505 -4.27 28.74 0.20
CA GLY A 505 -4.09 27.58 1.10
C GLY A 505 -3.28 26.47 0.43
N GLN A 506 -2.97 25.48 1.36
CA GLN A 506 -2.35 24.27 0.77
C GLN A 506 -3.21 23.69 -0.36
N GLN A 507 -2.52 23.14 -1.33
CA GLN A 507 -3.24 22.61 -2.52
C GLN A 507 -4.18 21.46 -2.11
N ILE A 508 -5.28 21.49 -2.85
CA ILE A 508 -6.24 20.37 -2.65
C ILE A 508 -5.93 19.25 -3.65
N LEU A 509 -5.42 18.20 -3.18
CA LEU A 509 -4.99 17.11 -4.08
C LEU A 509 -6.12 16.11 -4.32
N GLY A 510 -6.97 16.00 -3.34
CA GLY A 510 -8.08 15.04 -3.50
C GLY A 510 -9.22 15.39 -2.53
N GLN A 511 -10.42 14.79 -2.99
CA GLN A 511 -11.61 14.98 -2.13
C GLN A 511 -12.43 13.69 -2.13
N ALA A 512 -12.61 13.23 -0.89
CA ALA A 512 -13.50 12.06 -0.70
C ALA A 512 -14.50 12.35 0.43
N LEU A 513 -15.68 11.79 0.22
CA LEU A 513 -16.67 11.86 1.32
C LEU A 513 -16.94 10.46 1.89
N LEU A 514 -16.82 10.40 3.25
CA LEU A 514 -17.17 9.14 3.93
C LEU A 514 -18.58 9.23 4.55
N PHE A 515 -19.27 8.03 4.42
CA PHE A 515 -20.61 8.00 5.03
C PHE A 515 -20.68 6.83 6.02
N GLU A 516 -21.47 7.01 7.11
CA GLU A 516 -21.54 5.99 8.18
C GLU A 516 -22.41 4.80 7.73
N HIS A 517 -23.24 5.11 6.76
CA HIS A 517 -24.10 3.98 6.33
C HIS A 517 -23.94 3.75 4.83
N ALA A 518 -24.46 2.65 4.35
CA ALA A 518 -24.39 2.31 2.92
C ALA A 518 -25.28 3.28 2.09
N THR A 519 -24.97 3.38 0.83
CA THR A 519 -25.76 4.14 -0.17
C THR A 519 -25.78 5.62 0.21
N PHE A 520 -24.60 6.02 0.91
CA PHE A 520 -24.26 7.44 1.17
C PHE A 520 -25.26 8.09 2.11
N ARG A 521 -25.61 7.39 3.24
CA ARG A 521 -26.58 7.93 4.21
C ARG A 521 -25.91 8.19 5.55
N GLY A 522 -26.66 8.93 6.38
CA GLY A 522 -26.14 9.22 7.75
C GLY A 522 -25.15 10.38 7.71
N ALA A 523 -24.45 10.48 8.85
CA ALA A 523 -23.43 11.54 8.95
C ALA A 523 -22.31 11.32 7.93
N HIS A 524 -21.71 12.51 7.51
CA HIS A 524 -20.62 12.34 6.52
C HIS A 524 -19.41 13.19 6.93
N LYS A 525 -18.32 12.78 6.28
CA LYS A 525 -17.06 13.50 6.56
C LYS A 525 -16.34 13.77 5.23
N HIS A 526 -15.86 15.07 5.20
CA HIS A 526 -15.00 15.40 4.04
C HIS A 526 -13.53 15.11 4.36
N VAL A 527 -12.91 14.43 3.43
CA VAL A 527 -11.46 14.22 3.59
C VAL A 527 -10.77 14.81 2.37
N PHE A 528 -9.76 15.67 2.81
CA PHE A 528 -8.96 16.30 1.72
C PHE A 528 -7.50 15.84 1.85
N ASN A 529 -6.94 15.46 0.75
CA ASN A 529 -5.54 15.00 0.62
C ASN A 529 -5.26 13.78 1.50
N ALA A 530 -5.31 13.96 2.91
CA ALA A 530 -5.05 12.77 3.75
C ALA A 530 -5.75 12.94 5.11
N GLU A 531 -6.15 11.83 5.60
CA GLU A 531 -6.62 11.72 7.00
C GLU A 531 -5.92 10.54 7.69
N SER A 532 -4.96 10.90 8.61
CA SER A 532 -4.04 9.86 9.14
C SER A 532 -4.68 9.13 10.32
N ASN A 533 -5.76 9.81 10.85
CA ASN A 533 -6.32 9.11 12.02
C ASN A 533 -7.79 9.51 12.21
N LEU A 534 -8.64 8.59 11.85
CA LEU A 534 -10.10 8.89 12.00
C LEU A 534 -10.53 8.69 13.45
N ASN A 535 -9.57 8.28 14.27
CA ASN A 535 -9.91 8.13 15.71
C ASN A 535 -9.29 9.27 16.51
N ASP A 536 -9.09 10.36 16.00
CA ASP A 536 -8.53 11.48 16.76
C ASP A 536 -9.50 11.96 17.85
N SER A 537 -8.89 12.32 19.00
CA SER A 537 -9.74 12.62 20.17
C SER A 537 -10.69 13.79 19.88
N GLU A 538 -10.43 14.63 18.92
CA GLU A 538 -11.27 15.81 18.61
C GLU A 538 -12.31 15.48 17.54
N ASP A 539 -12.23 14.21 16.91
CA ASP A 539 -13.16 13.82 15.85
C ASP A 539 -13.04 12.31 15.59
N ASP A 540 -13.76 11.49 16.56
CA ASP A 540 -13.54 10.03 16.43
C ASP A 540 -14.84 9.35 15.99
N SER A 541 -15.68 10.15 15.42
CA SER A 541 -17.01 9.56 15.13
C SER A 541 -16.95 8.69 13.87
N PHE A 542 -15.87 8.82 13.06
CA PHE A 542 -15.91 8.05 11.80
C PHE A 542 -14.83 6.96 11.82
N ASN A 543 -14.16 6.80 12.98
CA ASN A 543 -13.25 5.64 13.04
C ASN A 543 -14.03 4.32 13.05
N ASP A 544 -13.65 3.53 12.06
CA ASP A 544 -14.32 2.21 11.89
C ASP A 544 -15.83 2.36 11.76
N ALA A 545 -16.24 3.47 11.10
CA ALA A 545 -17.71 3.66 10.98
C ALA A 545 -18.08 3.86 9.51
N THR A 546 -17.06 3.81 8.61
CA THR A 546 -17.36 4.14 7.20
C THR A 546 -17.98 2.93 6.49
N SER A 547 -19.15 3.21 5.82
CA SER A 547 -19.84 2.09 5.11
C SER A 547 -19.93 2.40 3.61
N SER A 548 -19.88 3.65 3.26
CA SER A 548 -19.86 3.99 1.82
C SER A 548 -18.99 5.24 1.61
N ILE A 549 -18.48 5.33 0.33
CA ILE A 549 -17.53 6.43 0.06
C ILE A 549 -17.86 7.03 -1.32
N VAL A 550 -17.78 8.34 -1.31
CA VAL A 550 -17.78 9.01 -2.62
C VAL A 550 -16.39 9.61 -2.84
N VAL A 551 -15.81 9.17 -4.00
CA VAL A 551 -14.50 9.79 -4.35
C VAL A 551 -14.72 10.81 -5.48
N LEU A 552 -14.46 12.07 -5.09
CA LEU A 552 -14.73 13.15 -6.09
C LEU A 552 -13.46 13.46 -6.89
N GLN A 553 -12.28 13.26 -6.25
CA GLN A 553 -11.05 13.64 -6.99
C GLN A 553 -9.93 12.66 -6.63
N ASN A 554 -9.13 12.33 -7.62
CA ASN A 554 -7.89 11.52 -7.53
C ASN A 554 -8.18 10.11 -6.99
N VAL A 555 -7.10 9.42 -6.82
CA VAL A 555 -7.18 8.00 -6.39
C VAL A 555 -6.76 7.91 -4.91
N TRP A 556 -7.45 6.96 -4.22
CA TRP A 556 -7.25 7.00 -2.77
C TRP A 556 -6.84 5.61 -2.28
N TRP A 557 -5.69 5.74 -1.33
CA TRP A 557 -5.45 4.56 -0.47
C TRP A 557 -6.32 4.62 0.79
N THR A 558 -6.77 3.34 1.16
CA THR A 558 -7.50 3.27 2.45
C THR A 558 -6.78 2.27 3.37
N PHE A 559 -6.92 2.70 4.65
CA PHE A 559 -6.14 1.86 5.58
C PHE A 559 -7.01 1.46 6.78
N ARG A 560 -6.67 0.33 7.20
CA ARG A 560 -7.41 -0.17 8.38
C ARG A 560 -6.96 0.58 9.65
N ASP A 561 -5.65 0.78 9.72
CA ASP A 561 -5.16 1.39 10.98
C ASP A 561 -4.76 2.85 10.72
N SER A 562 -4.73 3.56 11.86
CA SER A 562 -4.31 4.96 11.75
C SER A 562 -2.83 5.07 11.33
N GLY A 563 -2.46 6.18 10.79
CA GLY A 563 -1.06 6.41 10.37
C GLY A 563 -0.74 5.74 9.03
N PHE A 564 -1.85 5.42 8.32
CA PHE A 564 -1.71 4.81 6.96
C PHE A 564 -1.04 3.45 7.03
N LEU A 565 -1.45 2.65 8.04
CA LEU A 565 -0.89 1.28 8.18
C LEU A 565 -1.94 0.24 7.81
N HIS A 566 -1.43 -0.82 7.25
CA HIS A 566 -2.27 -1.96 6.87
C HIS A 566 -3.30 -1.55 5.80
N ALA A 567 -2.77 -1.28 4.65
CA ALA A 567 -3.60 -0.81 3.53
C ALA A 567 -4.54 -1.92 3.05
N TYR A 568 -5.70 -1.52 2.58
CA TYR A 568 -6.54 -2.51 1.88
C TYR A 568 -6.01 -2.74 0.46
N ASP A 569 -6.18 -3.92 -0.05
CA ASP A 569 -5.64 -4.31 -1.37
C ASP A 569 -6.47 -3.69 -2.50
N VAL A 570 -6.96 -2.48 -2.29
CA VAL A 570 -7.72 -1.79 -3.34
C VAL A 570 -7.42 -0.29 -3.25
N THR A 571 -7.27 0.27 -4.47
CA THR A 571 -7.26 1.75 -4.51
C THR A 571 -8.54 2.27 -5.18
N LEU A 572 -9.03 3.30 -4.51
CA LEU A 572 -10.33 3.80 -5.03
C LEU A 572 -10.12 4.99 -5.96
N GLY A 573 -10.60 4.82 -7.19
CA GLY A 573 -10.65 6.00 -8.10
C GLY A 573 -11.98 6.76 -7.97
N GLN A 574 -12.11 7.73 -8.93
CA GLN A 574 -13.32 8.58 -8.87
C GLN A 574 -14.59 7.75 -9.06
N GLY A 575 -15.60 8.07 -8.21
CA GLY A 575 -16.88 7.39 -8.42
C GLY A 575 -17.59 7.15 -7.07
N LEU A 576 -18.82 6.53 -7.26
CA LEU A 576 -19.67 6.21 -6.08
C LEU A 576 -19.46 4.76 -5.64
N PHE A 577 -19.23 4.62 -4.37
CA PHE A 577 -19.12 3.28 -3.76
C PHE A 577 -20.16 3.12 -2.64
N PRO A 578 -21.37 2.63 -3.04
CA PRO A 578 -22.52 2.58 -2.11
C PRO A 578 -22.31 1.56 -0.99
N GLY A 579 -21.30 0.66 -1.16
CA GLY A 579 -20.85 -0.29 -0.11
C GLY A 579 -19.35 -0.56 -0.25
N VAL A 580 -18.65 -0.22 0.84
CA VAL A 580 -17.18 -0.35 0.71
C VAL A 580 -16.80 -1.84 0.64
N GLU A 581 -17.68 -2.75 1.09
CA GLU A 581 -17.34 -4.21 1.08
C GLU A 581 -17.32 -4.74 -0.36
N GLN A 582 -17.99 -4.04 -1.24
CA GLN A 582 -18.05 -4.51 -2.65
C GLN A 582 -16.67 -4.37 -3.32
N VAL A 583 -15.91 -3.58 -2.66
CA VAL A 583 -14.61 -3.41 -3.36
C VAL A 583 -13.48 -3.92 -2.47
N GLY A 584 -13.86 -4.67 -1.40
CA GLY A 584 -12.79 -5.41 -0.68
C GLY A 584 -12.36 -4.67 0.59
N ILE A 585 -13.10 -3.55 0.89
CA ILE A 585 -12.83 -2.89 2.19
C ILE A 585 -13.83 -3.39 3.24
N ALA A 586 -13.24 -3.87 4.37
CA ALA A 586 -14.13 -4.34 5.44
C ALA A 586 -14.97 -3.18 6.02
N ASN A 587 -16.27 -3.48 6.18
CA ASN A 587 -17.19 -2.44 6.68
C ASN A 587 -16.80 -2.01 8.11
N ASN A 588 -16.84 -0.72 8.31
CA ASN A 588 -16.59 -0.13 9.65
C ASN A 588 -15.19 -0.46 10.15
N ASP A 589 -14.27 -0.52 9.24
CA ASP A 589 -12.92 -0.92 9.69
C ASP A 589 -11.89 0.10 9.20
N LEU A 590 -12.33 1.17 8.50
CA LEU A 590 -11.38 2.16 7.95
C LEU A 590 -10.96 3.14 9.04
N SER A 591 -9.56 3.40 9.12
CA SER A 591 -9.10 4.30 10.19
C SER A 591 -8.23 5.43 9.62
N SER A 592 -7.81 5.28 8.38
CA SER A 592 -7.10 6.40 7.74
C SER A 592 -7.13 6.24 6.22
N LEU A 593 -6.97 7.31 5.54
CA LEU A 593 -6.97 7.28 4.07
C LEU A 593 -6.18 8.48 3.55
N GLU A 594 -5.58 8.23 2.33
CA GLU A 594 -4.83 9.35 1.71
C GLU A 594 -4.88 9.21 0.18
N VAL A 595 -4.70 10.34 -0.41
CA VAL A 595 -4.66 10.31 -1.88
C VAL A 595 -3.50 9.40 -2.32
N ALA A 596 -3.96 8.46 -3.25
CA ALA A 596 -2.94 7.50 -3.74
C ALA A 596 -1.98 8.18 -4.72
N GLY A 597 -0.70 8.43 -4.28
CA GLY A 597 0.29 8.96 -5.23
C GLY A 597 1.36 7.91 -5.56
N LEU A 598 1.65 7.80 -6.92
CA LEU A 598 2.85 7.00 -7.22
C LEU A 598 4.10 7.61 -6.58
N ARG A 599 4.59 6.79 -5.65
CA ARG A 599 5.84 7.27 -4.98
C ARG A 599 7.06 6.89 -5.83
N LEU A 600 7.76 7.79 -6.19
CA LEU A 600 9.00 7.48 -6.91
C LEU A 600 10.21 7.85 -6.03
N ALA A 601 10.91 6.68 -5.73
CA ALA A 601 12.16 6.98 -5.01
C ALA A 601 13.31 7.20 -6.00
N PHE A 602 13.90 8.37 -5.76
CA PHE A 602 15.03 8.67 -6.66
C PHE A 602 16.33 8.67 -5.86
N SER A 603 17.37 7.94 -6.48
CA SER A 603 18.74 8.12 -5.95
C SER A 603 19.62 8.82 -6.99
N GLY A 604 20.02 10.09 -6.61
CA GLY A 604 20.84 10.79 -7.62
C GLY A 604 22.11 11.38 -6.98
N MET A 605 23.11 11.68 -7.87
CA MET A 605 24.39 12.25 -7.40
C MET A 605 24.29 13.79 -7.35
N VAL A 606 24.57 14.27 -6.17
CA VAL A 606 24.64 15.75 -6.04
C VAL A 606 26.09 16.19 -6.29
N THR A 607 26.24 17.23 -7.31
CA THR A 607 27.59 17.78 -7.56
C THR A 607 27.64 19.23 -7.06
N VAL A 608 28.61 19.44 -6.18
CA VAL A 608 28.78 20.80 -5.63
C VAL A 608 30.06 21.39 -6.24
N ASN A 609 29.81 22.60 -7.03
CA ASN A 609 31.01 23.24 -7.60
C ASN A 609 31.44 24.45 -6.75
N ILE A 610 32.76 24.36 -6.42
CA ILE A 610 33.24 25.48 -5.61
C ILE A 610 34.22 26.32 -6.45
N LYS A 611 33.89 27.70 -6.74
CA LYS A 611 34.66 28.54 -7.68
C LYS A 611 35.87 29.15 -6.99
N SER A 612 36.10 28.79 -5.78
CA SER A 612 37.14 29.50 -4.98
C SER A 612 38.52 28.91 -5.22
N GLY A 613 38.64 27.69 -6.07
CA GLY A 613 39.96 27.11 -6.42
C GLY A 613 40.70 26.58 -5.18
N THR A 614 40.20 26.72 -3.95
CA THR A 614 40.84 26.38 -2.66
C THR A 614 40.30 25.04 -2.14
N PHE A 615 39.45 24.41 -2.77
CA PHE A 615 38.83 23.17 -2.28
C PHE A 615 38.57 22.24 -3.48
N PRO A 616 38.44 20.93 -3.10
CA PRO A 616 38.13 19.95 -4.17
C PRO A 616 36.82 20.30 -4.90
N ASP A 617 36.93 20.50 -6.27
CA ASP A 617 35.85 20.87 -7.20
C ASP A 617 35.89 19.92 -8.41
N PRO A 618 34.73 19.08 -8.59
CA PRO A 618 33.44 19.14 -7.90
C PRO A 618 33.35 18.12 -6.76
N ILE A 619 32.53 18.45 -5.71
CA ILE A 619 32.17 17.44 -4.68
C ILE A 619 30.85 16.77 -5.06
N THR A 620 31.05 15.36 -5.01
CA THR A 620 29.81 14.65 -5.40
C THR A 620 29.31 13.81 -4.21
N HIS A 621 28.00 13.79 -4.03
CA HIS A 621 27.39 12.96 -2.98
C HIS A 621 26.07 12.36 -3.47
N THR A 622 25.92 11.10 -3.08
CA THR A 622 24.65 10.46 -3.50
C THR A 622 23.54 10.81 -2.50
N VAL A 623 22.44 11.22 -3.13
CA VAL A 623 21.31 11.53 -2.23
C VAL A 623 20.05 10.78 -2.70
N ASP A 624 19.20 10.56 -1.68
CA ASP A 624 17.91 9.90 -2.01
C ASP A 624 16.74 10.87 -1.77
N MET A 625 15.85 10.88 -2.78
CA MET A 625 14.59 11.65 -2.60
C MET A 625 13.37 10.79 -2.96
N THR A 626 12.27 11.17 -2.29
CA THR A 626 11.02 10.47 -2.66
C THR A 626 9.98 11.49 -3.13
N LEU A 627 9.49 11.23 -4.44
CA LEU A 627 8.41 12.10 -4.96
C LEU A 627 7.10 11.32 -5.06
N ILE A 628 6.05 12.15 -4.91
CA ILE A 628 4.73 11.50 -5.03
C ILE A 628 4.00 12.16 -6.21
N PHE A 629 3.52 11.17 -7.13
CA PHE A 629 2.72 11.66 -8.27
C PHE A 629 1.25 11.31 -8.07
N HIS A 630 0.52 12.32 -8.31
CA HIS A 630 -0.93 12.04 -8.20
C HIS A 630 -1.55 12.02 -9.60
N SER A 631 -1.91 10.82 -10.10
CA SER A 631 -2.24 10.39 -11.48
C SER A 631 -3.36 11.26 -12.07
N ASP A 632 -4.23 12.07 -11.30
CA ASP A 632 -5.37 12.81 -11.92
C ASP A 632 -5.16 14.32 -11.75
N SER A 633 -3.95 14.76 -11.04
CA SER A 633 -3.85 16.22 -10.78
C SER A 633 -2.52 16.76 -11.27
N GLU A 634 -1.78 15.86 -12.16
CA GLU A 634 -0.46 16.28 -12.66
C GLU A 634 0.33 17.05 -11.60
N VAL A 635 -0.14 16.88 -10.34
CA VAL A 635 0.53 17.56 -9.22
C VAL A 635 1.62 16.63 -8.68
N LEU A 636 2.78 17.18 -8.40
CA LEU A 636 3.94 16.44 -7.87
C LEU A 636 4.31 17.00 -6.49
N GLU A 637 4.38 15.93 -5.49
CA GLU A 637 4.78 16.35 -4.12
C GLU A 637 6.15 15.73 -3.78
N ILE A 638 6.88 16.55 -2.97
CA ILE A 638 8.14 15.96 -2.44
C ILE A 638 7.87 15.45 -1.01
N GLU A 639 7.73 14.07 -1.03
CA GLU A 639 7.44 13.45 0.29
C GLU A 639 8.66 13.55 1.22
N HIS A 640 9.83 13.12 0.71
CA HIS A 640 11.06 13.30 1.51
C HIS A 640 12.17 13.88 0.62
N GLY A 641 12.73 15.15 1.11
CA GLY A 641 13.94 15.64 0.39
C GLY A 641 15.19 14.83 0.77
N PHE A 642 16.43 15.24 0.22
CA PHE A 642 17.62 14.42 0.58
C PHE A 642 18.10 14.79 1.98
N ALA A 643 18.66 13.73 2.69
CA ALA A 643 19.16 13.94 4.07
C ALA A 643 20.38 14.88 4.06
N ALA A 644 20.46 15.58 5.26
CA ALA A 644 21.62 16.49 5.34
C ALA A 644 22.94 15.70 5.26
N PHE A 645 23.90 16.29 4.61
CA PHE A 645 25.22 15.62 4.60
C PHE A 645 26.32 16.68 4.74
N ASP A 646 27.49 16.07 5.30
CA ASP A 646 28.62 16.99 5.53
C ASP A 646 29.57 16.97 4.32
N LEU A 647 30.08 18.20 4.04
CA LEU A 647 31.08 18.21 2.95
C LEU A 647 32.43 17.73 3.48
N SER A 648 33.23 17.11 2.62
CA SER A 648 34.45 16.39 3.04
C SER A 648 35.57 17.37 3.40
N PHE A 649 35.21 18.73 3.56
CA PHE A 649 36.30 19.66 3.94
C PHE A 649 35.80 20.59 5.05
N THR A 650 36.88 21.35 5.65
CA THR A 650 36.50 22.28 6.74
C THR A 650 36.94 23.71 6.36
N ILE A 651 36.04 24.71 6.79
CA ILE A 651 36.40 26.12 6.65
C ILE A 651 36.54 26.73 8.05
N ASP A 652 37.79 27.13 8.42
CA ASP A 652 38.01 27.75 9.74
C ASP A 652 37.55 26.81 10.86
N GLY A 653 37.73 25.46 10.68
CA GLY A 653 37.46 24.49 11.79
C GLY A 653 36.01 24.05 11.82
N VAL A 654 35.16 24.57 10.80
CA VAL A 654 33.75 24.17 10.77
C VAL A 654 33.47 23.43 9.45
N THR A 655 32.72 22.30 9.61
CA THR A 655 32.35 21.49 8.42
C THR A 655 30.97 21.93 7.91
N PRO A 656 31.05 22.49 6.71
CA PRO A 656 29.75 22.91 6.15
C PRO A 656 28.81 21.71 5.94
N THR A 657 27.50 22.03 6.24
CA THR A 657 26.45 21.00 6.05
C THR A 657 25.45 21.48 4.99
N VAL A 658 25.16 20.49 4.09
CA VAL A 658 24.12 20.79 3.08
C VAL A 658 22.82 20.05 3.46
N ALA A 659 21.74 20.91 3.51
CA ALA A 659 20.45 20.25 3.85
C ALA A 659 19.35 20.74 2.90
N TYR A 660 18.43 19.83 2.71
CA TYR A 660 17.24 20.21 1.94
C TYR A 660 16.37 21.18 2.76
N GLY A 661 15.96 22.32 2.13
CA GLY A 661 15.29 23.44 2.85
C GLY A 661 13.79 23.50 2.54
N GLY A 662 13.31 22.71 1.38
CA GLY A 662 11.85 22.62 1.13
C GLY A 662 11.53 22.99 -0.32
N ALA A 663 10.23 22.79 -0.78
CA ALA A 663 9.76 23.16 -2.13
C ALA A 663 8.27 23.51 -2.07
N VAL A 664 7.81 24.24 -3.01
CA VAL A 664 6.40 24.72 -3.02
C VAL A 664 5.54 23.72 -3.79
N GLY A 665 6.20 22.35 -3.98
CA GLY A 665 5.38 21.40 -4.74
C GLY A 665 5.64 21.52 -6.25
N GLY A 666 5.15 20.52 -7.10
CA GLY A 666 5.56 20.52 -8.52
C GLY A 666 4.47 19.96 -9.43
N THR A 667 4.67 20.10 -10.72
CA THR A 667 3.69 19.52 -11.66
C THR A 667 4.35 18.39 -12.48
N PHE A 668 3.47 17.43 -12.62
CA PHE A 668 3.89 16.34 -13.55
C PHE A 668 3.02 16.38 -14.82
N HIS A 669 3.69 16.57 -15.84
CA HIS A 669 2.97 16.58 -17.13
C HIS A 669 2.99 15.19 -17.78
N ARG A 670 1.83 14.65 -17.89
CA ARG A 670 1.69 13.24 -18.29
C ARG A 670 2.03 13.05 -19.77
N ALA A 671 1.73 14.12 -20.52
CA ALA A 671 1.92 14.01 -21.98
C ALA A 671 3.40 13.89 -22.34
N ASP A 672 4.13 14.53 -21.46
CA ASP A 672 5.55 14.51 -21.91
C ASP A 672 6.46 14.02 -20.78
N GLY A 673 5.79 13.58 -19.58
CA GLY A 673 6.54 12.91 -18.50
C GLY A 673 7.47 13.87 -17.75
N THR A 674 7.13 15.27 -17.94
CA THR A 674 7.97 16.26 -17.25
C THR A 674 7.41 16.56 -15.85
N ALA A 675 8.48 16.44 -14.90
CA ALA A 675 8.08 16.92 -13.55
C ALA A 675 8.81 18.23 -13.21
N LEU A 676 7.93 19.18 -12.87
CA LEU A 676 8.51 20.48 -12.51
C LEU A 676 8.25 20.78 -11.03
N ILE A 677 9.40 21.11 -10.38
CA ILE A 677 9.24 21.44 -8.95
C ILE A 677 9.85 22.83 -8.73
N PRO A 678 8.95 23.80 -8.62
CA PRO A 678 9.50 25.17 -8.46
C PRO A 678 9.79 25.50 -6.99
N GLY A 679 10.82 26.39 -6.86
CA GLY A 679 10.99 27.02 -5.53
C GLY A 679 11.69 26.08 -4.53
N VAL A 680 12.46 25.09 -5.02
CA VAL A 680 13.22 24.23 -4.09
C VAL A 680 14.29 25.07 -3.38
N THR A 681 14.29 24.85 -2.00
CA THR A 681 15.30 25.62 -1.25
C THR A 681 16.32 24.65 -0.63
N ILE A 682 17.55 25.02 -0.64
CA ILE A 682 18.65 24.26 -0.01
C ILE A 682 19.34 25.17 1.00
N ASP A 683 19.59 24.49 2.19
CA ASP A 683 20.25 25.29 3.24
C ASP A 683 21.71 24.84 3.41
N ILE A 684 22.57 25.93 3.50
CA ILE A 684 23.97 25.60 3.79
C ILE A 684 24.39 26.31 5.08
N SER A 685 24.99 25.53 5.97
CA SER A 685 25.37 26.19 7.25
C SER A 685 26.89 26.36 7.32
N ALA A 686 27.47 27.39 6.44
CA ALA A 686 28.91 27.59 6.74
C ALA A 686 29.30 29.04 6.45
N GLY A 687 28.82 30.04 7.17
CA GLY A 687 29.31 31.43 7.29
C GLY A 687 30.25 31.82 6.14
N VAL A 688 30.48 31.08 4.93
CA VAL A 688 31.31 31.48 3.80
C VAL A 688 30.47 31.42 2.51
N THR A 689 30.93 32.35 1.46
CA THR A 689 30.31 32.53 0.13
C THR A 689 30.72 31.39 -0.82
N ILE A 690 29.74 30.47 -1.21
CA ILE A 690 30.05 29.37 -2.16
C ILE A 690 29.05 29.45 -3.31
N SER A 691 29.58 29.46 -4.63
CA SER A 691 28.69 29.24 -5.80
C SER A 691 28.39 27.75 -6.00
N LEU A 692 27.05 27.46 -5.86
CA LEU A 692 26.72 26.01 -5.87
C LEU A 692 25.85 25.70 -7.09
N THR A 693 26.32 24.88 -7.92
CA THR A 693 25.42 24.30 -8.95
C THR A 693 25.03 22.86 -8.54
N PHE A 694 23.71 22.69 -8.35
CA PHE A 694 23.17 21.36 -7.99
C PHE A 694 22.73 20.60 -9.25
N ALA A 695 23.56 19.51 -9.52
CA ALA A 695 23.14 18.66 -10.65
C ALA A 695 22.91 17.21 -10.19
N LEU A 696 21.78 16.69 -10.31
CA LEU A 696 21.58 15.23 -10.09
C LEU A 696 21.98 14.44 -11.35
N THR A 697 23.16 13.92 -11.35
CA THR A 697 23.52 13.11 -12.56
C THR A 697 23.75 11.65 -12.14
N THR A 698 22.73 10.91 -12.51
CA THR A 698 22.75 9.44 -12.52
C THR A 698 21.92 8.91 -11.34
N GLY A 699 20.73 8.52 -11.65
CA GLY A 699 19.93 7.80 -10.64
C GLY A 699 19.16 6.65 -11.28
N THR A 700 19.04 5.47 -10.54
CA THR A 700 18.18 4.32 -10.92
C THR A 700 16.73 4.60 -10.50
N VAL A 701 15.80 4.73 -11.51
CA VAL A 701 14.34 4.80 -11.25
C VAL A 701 13.73 3.41 -11.45
N VAL A 702 12.97 2.75 -10.60
CA VAL A 702 12.12 1.58 -10.92
C VAL A 702 10.75 2.08 -11.40
N SER A 703 10.57 2.32 -12.74
CA SER A 703 9.25 2.71 -13.28
C SER A 703 8.63 1.55 -14.07
N PRO A 704 7.20 1.25 -14.14
CA PRO A 704 6.52 0.19 -14.90
C PRO A 704 6.29 0.57 -16.36
N THR A 705 6.88 1.78 -17.01
CA THR A 705 6.44 1.84 -18.44
C THR A 705 7.45 2.66 -19.24
N ASN A 706 8.75 2.65 -19.28
CA ASN A 706 9.89 2.95 -20.17
C ASN A 706 9.53 3.96 -21.25
N ALA A 707 9.69 5.30 -21.14
CA ALA A 707 10.10 6.07 -22.35
C ALA A 707 10.31 7.54 -21.95
N TYR A 708 11.66 8.15 -22.29
CA TYR A 708 11.72 9.42 -23.03
C TYR A 708 12.91 10.26 -22.55
N MET A 709 13.40 11.40 -23.58
CA MET A 709 14.39 12.44 -23.89
C MET A 709 13.73 13.82 -23.83
N VAL A 710 14.60 15.18 -23.81
CA VAL A 710 15.27 16.41 -23.34
C VAL A 710 14.46 17.61 -23.84
N THR A 711 14.71 19.01 -23.04
CA THR A 711 15.53 20.21 -22.72
C THR A 711 14.63 21.28 -22.14
N GLY A 712 15.26 22.17 -21.10
CA GLY A 712 15.42 23.64 -21.22
C GLY A 712 15.64 24.27 -19.84
N VAL A 713 16.20 25.70 -19.76
CA VAL A 713 16.92 26.97 -19.63
C VAL A 713 16.33 27.75 -18.45
N PRO A 714 17.14 28.75 -17.76
CA PRO A 714 17.19 29.34 -16.41
C PRO A 714 16.50 30.71 -16.36
N PHE A 715 15.68 30.93 -15.07
CA PHE A 715 15.64 32.31 -14.53
C PHE A 715 15.52 32.24 -13.01
N MET A 716 16.25 33.25 -12.13
CA MET A 716 16.79 34.26 -11.21
C MET A 716 15.91 34.41 -9.97
N GLN A 717 16.60 34.67 -8.57
CA GLN A 717 17.35 35.19 -7.41
C GLN A 717 16.39 35.92 -6.46
N ASP A 718 16.61 35.56 -5.01
CA ASP A 718 16.34 36.38 -3.81
C ASP A 718 17.67 36.83 -3.17
N PRO A 719 18.05 38.11 -3.06
CA PRO A 719 19.27 38.85 -2.64
C PRO A 719 19.32 39.05 -1.12
N ASN A 720 18.68 38.22 -0.20
CA ASN A 720 18.89 38.52 1.24
C ASN A 720 18.79 37.24 2.06
N SER A 721 19.08 36.02 1.45
CA SER A 721 18.91 34.81 2.30
C SER A 721 19.99 33.79 1.95
N ALA A 722 20.81 33.26 3.12
CA ALA A 722 21.71 32.08 3.00
C ALA A 722 21.01 30.91 2.29
N LYS A 723 19.81 31.18 1.61
CA LYS A 723 18.96 30.15 1.00
C LYS A 723 19.04 30.29 -0.53
N ILE A 724 19.48 29.13 -1.12
CA ILE A 724 19.48 29.13 -2.61
C ILE A 724 18.13 28.61 -3.11
N LYS A 725 17.45 29.49 -4.01
CA LYS A 725 16.15 29.05 -4.58
C LYS A 725 16.30 28.71 -6.06
N GLY A 726 15.75 27.61 -6.43
CA GLY A 726 15.81 27.26 -7.87
C GLY A 726 14.69 26.31 -8.25
N THR A 727 14.54 26.04 -9.49
CA THR A 727 13.52 25.09 -10.01
C THR A 727 14.21 23.79 -10.41
N ILE A 728 13.52 22.65 -9.83
CA ILE A 728 14.02 21.33 -10.28
C ILE A 728 13.16 20.82 -11.45
N THR A 729 13.79 20.60 -12.53
CA THR A 729 13.06 19.92 -13.62
C THR A 729 13.59 18.48 -13.78
N LEU A 730 12.67 17.51 -13.50
CA LEU A 730 13.06 16.09 -13.72
C LEU A 730 12.50 15.58 -15.05
N VAL A 731 13.45 15.09 -15.77
CA VAL A 731 12.96 14.59 -17.07
C VAL A 731 13.44 13.15 -17.25
N GLY A 732 12.76 12.08 -17.21
CA GLY A 732 13.09 10.64 -17.28
C GLY A 732 13.16 10.14 -18.73
N ALA A 733 14.48 9.69 -19.39
CA ALA A 733 14.61 8.93 -20.66
C ALA A 733 14.31 7.44 -20.44
N GLY A 734 13.30 6.81 -20.79
CA GLY A 734 12.74 5.50 -21.20
C GLY A 734 13.80 4.56 -21.77
N ARG A 735 14.45 3.47 -21.05
CA ARG A 735 14.75 2.07 -20.71
C ARG A 735 16.17 1.72 -21.15
N GLU A 736 17.06 1.25 -20.14
CA GLU A 736 17.92 0.11 -19.73
C GLU A 736 18.68 0.50 -18.46
N SER A 737 18.20 -0.13 -17.22
CA SER A 737 19.14 -0.34 -16.10
C SER A 737 20.50 0.33 -16.39
N GLY A 738 20.54 1.65 -15.86
CA GLY A 738 21.90 2.25 -15.89
C GLY A 738 21.88 3.60 -16.60
N ASP A 739 20.72 4.40 -16.72
CA ASP A 739 20.85 5.71 -17.39
C ASP A 739 20.85 6.83 -16.34
N ASP A 740 21.71 7.88 -16.59
CA ASP A 740 22.11 9.10 -15.89
C ASP A 740 21.09 10.24 -16.13
N TYR A 741 20.27 10.72 -15.11
CA TYR A 741 19.40 11.92 -15.16
C TYR A 741 20.18 13.16 -14.75
N GLN A 742 20.09 14.28 -15.60
CA GLN A 742 20.78 15.54 -15.22
C GLN A 742 19.76 16.55 -14.65
N VAL A 743 19.80 16.82 -13.39
CA VAL A 743 19.01 17.83 -12.68
C VAL A 743 19.92 19.05 -12.42
N VAL A 744 19.63 20.27 -13.09
CA VAL A 744 20.50 21.46 -12.91
C VAL A 744 19.77 22.46 -12.00
N MET A 745 20.29 22.72 -10.79
CA MET A 745 19.83 23.79 -9.88
C MET A 745 20.87 24.93 -9.89
N GLU A 746 20.54 26.18 -10.32
CA GLU A 746 21.55 27.26 -10.33
C GLU A 746 21.18 28.33 -9.30
N GLY A 747 22.15 28.59 -8.29
CA GLY A 747 21.94 29.82 -7.47
C GLY A 747 23.28 30.51 -7.21
N SER A 748 23.37 31.97 -7.43
CA SER A 748 24.54 32.81 -7.06
C SER A 748 24.24 33.60 -5.78
N LEU A 749 25.13 33.50 -4.66
CA LEU A 749 25.07 34.42 -3.50
C LEU A 749 25.85 35.70 -3.81
N ALA A 750 25.14 36.93 -3.97
CA ALA A 750 25.88 38.20 -4.09
C ALA A 750 26.57 38.55 -2.76
N GLU A 751 27.82 38.89 -2.87
CA GLU A 751 28.84 39.54 -2.02
C GLU A 751 28.20 40.55 -1.06
N VAL A 752 27.98 40.35 0.31
CA VAL A 752 28.04 41.65 1.02
C VAL A 752 29.40 42.32 0.73
#